data_AF-A0A349YSF6-F1
#
_entry.id   AF-A0A349YSF6-F1
#
_cell.length_a   1.000
_cell.length_b   1.000
_cell.length_c   1.000
_cell.angle_alpha   90.00
_cell.angle_beta   90.00
_cell.angle_gamma   90.00
#
_symmetry.space_group_name_H-M   'P 1'
#
loop_
_entity.id
_entity.type
_entity.pdbx_description
1 polymer ?
#
loop_
_entity_poly.entity_id
_entity_poly.type
_entity_poly.pdbx_seq_one_letter_code
_entity_poly.pdbx_strand_id
1 'polypeptide(L)'
;MMKHNIIACNKSENCDYLTGLLNRRGLHEIWQSLSPCDVLHGIFIDIDNFKMVNDIYGHAKGDDLLIFVSRLLKNLFNEQLAVRLGGDEFFLLCNGSLTKQEIEQHLSKLQLSLQSSNFDENILMIISLSIGIICNITSQSDLNEILQECDEAMYHAKKNGKGHWVFFEDIEPLFHLEKTIREQASYGLNPAEIRFLLHPIMYLQTTDVYAAELYPVWDIPSIGNVDPDTFLSILERYGYAKQLGELFFKKICILKRKWKNTPFEHLSICIYLSAKFLLQSSALTYIDNYLHSYHICASEIIISVGEHEFQRDNKELNSVLQQLRDLGFLIAINAFGSAASLQVLRTVPSQILIFHKEMLSRDLEDDKTKFILKNIVSLGIDLHQLIIGQAIENIHQAETLMDYGVQCGSGTLYGNAVTESEFISKYQNNLFCIQKTNPVSFLFHNNLYDQSRKYAGCFSGDNLTYTTGITHDLHSIVLPGGDIGKNIVFLPKSVLPYESYTISLWIKPVESQPWTSALYIIYQDGFMSLIPNNGHSEFVFRIKDDRAANEWYDIICRQALPDHWSHICAIYHSFTGVSKLYFNGIMVGSREGVPNLKLVENIYIGGDEYQSSFKGLISGLEFYHYPMTADQIHELYVSFQKQPSFQGSEGKK
;
A
#
# COMPACT_ATOMS: atom_id res chain seq x y z
N MET A 1 -5.69 -44.46 -37.26
CA MET A 1 -4.84 -44.29 -38.47
C MET A 1 -3.38 -44.01 -38.13
N MET A 2 -3.04 -43.20 -37.12
CA MET A 2 -1.64 -42.90 -36.72
C MET A 2 -0.74 -44.11 -36.42
N LYS A 3 -1.24 -45.14 -35.69
CA LYS A 3 -0.43 -46.34 -35.41
C LYS A 3 -0.13 -47.21 -36.64
N HIS A 4 -0.91 -47.10 -37.71
CA HIS A 4 -0.81 -48.02 -38.86
C HIS A 4 0.34 -47.67 -39.82
N ASN A 5 1.00 -46.52 -39.66
CA ASN A 5 2.21 -46.15 -40.41
C ASN A 5 3.52 -46.40 -39.64
N ILE A 6 3.49 -46.95 -38.42
CA ILE A 6 4.70 -47.21 -37.59
C ILE A 6 5.32 -48.59 -37.92
N ILE A 7 5.38 -48.96 -39.20
CA ILE A 7 6.03 -50.20 -39.63
C ILE A 7 7.13 -49.86 -40.63
N ALA A 8 8.32 -49.68 -40.07
CA ALA A 8 9.67 -49.77 -40.66
C ALA A 8 10.53 -48.50 -40.42
N CYS A 9 10.94 -48.28 -39.17
CA CYS A 9 12.12 -47.46 -38.87
C CYS A 9 12.98 -48.22 -37.86
N ASN A 10 14.30 -48.18 -38.04
CA ASN A 10 15.27 -48.94 -37.24
C ASN A 10 15.07 -48.65 -35.75
N LYS A 11 14.59 -49.68 -35.02
CA LYS A 11 14.13 -49.57 -33.61
C LYS A 11 15.19 -49.05 -32.62
N SER A 12 16.47 -48.99 -32.97
CA SER A 12 17.53 -48.58 -32.05
C SER A 12 17.88 -47.09 -32.08
N GLU A 13 17.69 -46.37 -33.20
CA GLU A 13 18.11 -44.96 -33.33
C GLU A 13 17.00 -43.96 -33.02
N ASN A 14 15.73 -44.35 -33.15
CA ASN A 14 14.57 -43.46 -33.04
C ASN A 14 13.82 -43.59 -31.70
N CYS A 15 14.31 -44.45 -30.81
CA CYS A 15 13.74 -44.67 -29.50
C CYS A 15 14.71 -44.22 -28.41
N ASP A 16 14.17 -43.71 -27.31
CA ASP A 16 14.91 -43.47 -26.07
C ASP A 16 15.28 -44.82 -25.43
N TYR A 17 16.56 -44.98 -25.09
CA TYR A 17 17.10 -46.26 -24.60
C TYR A 17 16.53 -46.65 -23.24
N LEU A 18 16.13 -45.69 -22.40
CA LEU A 18 15.67 -45.91 -21.04
C LEU A 18 14.17 -46.25 -20.98
N THR A 19 13.34 -45.42 -21.60
CA THR A 19 11.87 -45.52 -21.52
C THR A 19 11.26 -46.36 -22.66
N GLY A 20 12.02 -46.58 -23.74
CA GLY A 20 11.52 -47.21 -24.97
C GLY A 20 10.38 -46.42 -25.62
N LEU A 21 10.26 -45.12 -25.32
CA LEU A 21 9.45 -44.18 -26.10
C LEU A 21 10.23 -43.73 -27.34
N LEU A 22 9.58 -43.02 -28.26
CA LEU A 22 10.32 -42.34 -29.31
C LEU A 22 11.22 -41.26 -28.71
N ASN A 23 12.34 -41.00 -29.35
CA ASN A 23 13.19 -39.86 -29.03
C ASN A 23 12.88 -38.68 -29.96
N ARG A 24 13.53 -37.53 -29.74
CA ARG A 24 13.35 -36.32 -30.56
C ARG A 24 13.56 -36.58 -32.06
N ARG A 25 14.53 -37.43 -32.44
CA ARG A 25 14.75 -37.81 -33.85
C ARG A 25 13.57 -38.59 -34.42
N GLY A 26 13.06 -39.57 -33.68
CA GLY A 26 11.88 -40.34 -34.07
C GLY A 26 10.63 -39.48 -34.25
N LEU A 27 10.46 -38.44 -33.43
CA LEU A 27 9.39 -37.47 -33.59
C LEU A 27 9.51 -36.69 -34.92
N HIS A 28 10.70 -36.19 -35.26
CA HIS A 28 10.92 -35.50 -36.54
C HIS A 28 10.63 -36.39 -37.76
N GLU A 29 11.09 -37.65 -37.73
CA GLU A 29 10.84 -38.59 -38.83
C GLU A 29 9.34 -38.89 -39.00
N ILE A 30 8.61 -39.05 -37.89
CA ILE A 30 7.16 -39.23 -37.95
C ILE A 30 6.48 -37.96 -38.45
N TRP A 31 6.85 -36.79 -37.96
CA TRP A 31 6.28 -35.51 -38.39
C TRP A 31 6.35 -35.33 -39.91
N GLN A 32 7.50 -35.63 -40.50
CA GLN A 32 7.71 -35.56 -41.95
C GLN A 32 6.87 -36.58 -42.75
N SER A 33 6.40 -37.65 -42.11
CA SER A 33 5.59 -38.70 -42.73
C SER A 33 4.07 -38.46 -42.63
N LEU A 34 3.64 -37.41 -41.91
CA LEU A 34 2.22 -37.08 -41.73
C LEU A 34 1.62 -36.47 -43.01
N SER A 35 0.32 -36.67 -43.20
CA SER A 35 -0.37 -36.08 -44.35
C SER A 35 -0.58 -34.59 -44.10
N PRO A 36 -0.45 -33.70 -45.12
CA PRO A 36 -0.62 -32.24 -44.95
C PRO A 36 -1.98 -31.80 -44.39
N CYS A 37 -2.99 -32.66 -44.44
CA CYS A 37 -4.34 -32.40 -43.94
C CYS A 37 -4.58 -32.98 -42.53
N ASP A 38 -3.59 -33.60 -41.91
CA ASP A 38 -3.71 -34.12 -40.54
C ASP A 38 -3.80 -32.96 -39.55
N VAL A 39 -4.86 -32.96 -38.75
CA VAL A 39 -5.05 -32.03 -37.62
C VAL A 39 -4.66 -32.75 -36.34
N LEU A 40 -3.84 -32.11 -35.52
CA LEU A 40 -3.16 -32.72 -34.38
C LEU A 40 -3.22 -31.81 -33.15
N HIS A 41 -2.95 -32.39 -31.98
CA HIS A 41 -2.70 -31.65 -30.74
C HIS A 41 -1.33 -32.02 -30.18
N GLY A 42 -0.60 -31.04 -29.68
CA GLY A 42 0.71 -31.20 -29.05
C GLY A 42 0.58 -31.03 -27.54
N ILE A 43 1.18 -31.93 -26.77
CA ILE A 43 1.16 -31.86 -25.31
C ILE A 43 2.58 -32.05 -24.80
N PHE A 44 3.17 -31.01 -24.23
CA PHE A 44 4.50 -31.04 -23.63
C PHE A 44 4.35 -31.19 -22.12
N ILE A 45 5.10 -32.12 -21.54
CA ILE A 45 4.98 -32.56 -20.15
C ILE A 45 6.37 -32.54 -19.53
N ASP A 46 6.48 -31.93 -18.36
CA ASP A 46 7.71 -31.90 -17.58
C ASP A 46 7.43 -32.39 -16.15
N ILE A 47 8.38 -33.14 -15.57
CA ILE A 47 8.28 -33.65 -14.21
C ILE A 47 8.84 -32.60 -13.23
N ASP A 48 7.94 -31.95 -12.49
CA ASP A 48 8.31 -30.98 -11.49
C ASP A 48 9.24 -31.59 -10.42
N ASN A 49 10.29 -30.84 -10.07
CA ASN A 49 11.26 -31.20 -9.04
C ASN A 49 12.06 -32.48 -9.35
N PHE A 50 12.15 -32.92 -10.61
CA PHE A 50 12.94 -34.10 -10.98
C PHE A 50 14.41 -34.02 -10.53
N LYS A 51 15.04 -32.85 -10.64
CA LYS A 51 16.41 -32.64 -10.13
C LYS A 51 16.52 -32.91 -8.63
N MET A 52 15.54 -32.50 -7.84
CA MET A 52 15.50 -32.77 -6.40
C MET A 52 15.43 -34.27 -6.13
N VAL A 53 14.69 -35.03 -6.96
CA VAL A 53 14.67 -36.50 -6.86
C VAL A 53 16.06 -37.09 -7.11
N ASN A 54 16.76 -36.63 -8.16
CA ASN A 54 18.12 -37.07 -8.45
C ASN A 54 19.10 -36.74 -7.33
N ASP A 55 19.01 -35.52 -6.78
CA ASP A 55 19.93 -35.03 -5.76
C ASP A 55 19.73 -35.76 -4.41
N ILE A 56 18.49 -36.15 -4.08
CA ILE A 56 18.15 -36.80 -2.80
C ILE A 56 18.23 -38.33 -2.88
N TYR A 57 17.69 -38.92 -3.95
CA TYR A 57 17.51 -40.38 -4.07
C TYR A 57 18.44 -41.04 -5.08
N GLY A 58 19.25 -40.24 -5.79
CA GLY A 58 20.22 -40.71 -6.78
C GLY A 58 19.61 -40.95 -8.17
N HIS A 59 20.49 -40.91 -9.19
CA HIS A 59 20.09 -41.04 -10.60
C HIS A 59 19.34 -42.33 -10.94
N ALA A 60 19.67 -43.46 -10.30
CA ALA A 60 18.97 -44.72 -10.54
C ALA A 60 17.47 -44.62 -10.20
N LYS A 61 17.12 -43.87 -9.14
CA LYS A 61 15.72 -43.65 -8.76
C LYS A 61 15.03 -42.65 -9.67
N GLY A 62 15.76 -41.66 -10.17
CA GLY A 62 15.30 -40.77 -11.23
C GLY A 62 14.97 -41.54 -12.52
N ASP A 63 15.83 -42.49 -12.91
CA ASP A 63 15.59 -43.36 -14.07
C ASP A 63 14.34 -44.22 -13.89
N ASP A 64 14.13 -44.81 -12.70
CA ASP A 64 12.91 -45.55 -12.37
C ASP A 64 11.66 -44.66 -12.50
N LEU A 65 11.74 -43.39 -12.06
CA LEU A 65 10.65 -42.43 -12.17
C LEU A 65 10.33 -42.10 -13.64
N LEU A 66 11.35 -41.91 -14.48
CA LEU A 66 11.16 -41.68 -15.92
C LEU A 66 10.50 -42.87 -16.61
N ILE A 67 10.93 -44.09 -16.28
CA ILE A 67 10.30 -45.31 -16.78
C ILE A 67 8.84 -45.38 -16.31
N PHE A 68 8.57 -45.06 -15.05
CA PHE A 68 7.23 -45.06 -14.49
C PHE A 68 6.29 -44.08 -15.21
N VAL A 69 6.70 -42.81 -15.37
CA VAL A 69 5.92 -41.80 -16.10
C VAL A 69 5.71 -42.22 -17.55
N SER A 70 6.72 -42.79 -18.21
CA SER A 70 6.58 -43.27 -19.59
C SER A 70 5.52 -44.38 -19.74
N ARG A 71 5.37 -45.25 -18.73
CA ARG A 71 4.34 -46.30 -18.69
C ARG A 71 2.95 -45.72 -18.48
N LEU A 72 2.80 -44.73 -17.60
CA LEU A 72 1.53 -44.02 -17.41
C LEU A 72 1.08 -43.36 -18.72
N LEU A 73 1.99 -42.66 -19.40
CA LEU A 73 1.71 -42.03 -20.68
C LEU A 73 1.30 -43.05 -21.75
N LYS A 74 2.04 -44.16 -21.89
CA LYS A 74 1.69 -45.25 -22.83
C LYS A 74 0.31 -45.87 -22.55
N ASN A 75 -0.07 -45.98 -21.27
CA ASN A 75 -1.33 -46.61 -20.89
C ASN A 75 -2.53 -45.69 -21.09
N LEU A 76 -2.42 -44.42 -20.68
CA LEU A 76 -3.50 -43.45 -20.73
C LEU A 76 -3.69 -42.83 -22.12
N PHE A 77 -2.59 -42.69 -22.87
CA PHE A 77 -2.58 -42.18 -24.24
C PHE A 77 -2.24 -43.29 -25.25
N ASN A 78 -2.82 -44.47 -25.04
CA ASN A 78 -2.49 -45.68 -25.79
C ASN A 78 -2.72 -45.58 -27.30
N GLU A 79 -3.59 -44.69 -27.78
CA GLU A 79 -3.83 -44.46 -29.21
C GLU A 79 -3.00 -43.31 -29.81
N GLN A 80 -2.26 -42.59 -28.96
CA GLN A 80 -1.48 -41.41 -29.33
C GLN A 80 0.01 -41.72 -29.39
N LEU A 81 0.79 -40.80 -29.93
CA LEU A 81 2.24 -40.91 -29.96
C LEU A 81 2.83 -40.34 -28.69
N ALA A 82 3.71 -41.08 -28.02
CA ALA A 82 4.44 -40.60 -26.86
C ALA A 82 5.95 -40.59 -27.14
N VAL A 83 6.59 -39.49 -26.80
CA VAL A 83 7.99 -39.17 -27.07
C VAL A 83 8.64 -38.71 -25.78
N ARG A 84 9.90 -39.10 -25.54
CA ARG A 84 10.76 -38.47 -24.55
C ARG A 84 11.77 -37.58 -25.29
N LEU A 85 11.72 -36.27 -25.06
CA LEU A 85 12.58 -35.32 -25.76
C LEU A 85 14.01 -35.32 -25.20
N GLY A 86 14.14 -35.50 -23.89
CA GLY A 86 15.40 -35.53 -23.14
C GLY A 86 15.16 -35.21 -21.67
N GLY A 87 16.06 -35.61 -20.77
CA GLY A 87 15.89 -35.33 -19.33
C GLY A 87 14.55 -35.85 -18.79
N ASP A 88 13.78 -34.96 -18.18
CA ASP A 88 12.44 -35.09 -17.62
C ASP A 88 11.30 -34.64 -18.55
N GLU A 89 11.61 -34.31 -19.79
CA GLU A 89 10.67 -33.77 -20.77
C GLU A 89 10.06 -34.86 -21.67
N PHE A 90 8.74 -34.88 -21.74
CA PHE A 90 7.93 -35.75 -22.59
C PHE A 90 7.06 -34.91 -23.53
N PHE A 91 6.76 -35.47 -24.69
CA PHE A 91 5.84 -34.89 -25.66
C PHE A 91 4.84 -35.92 -26.16
N LEU A 92 3.56 -35.56 -26.20
CA LEU A 92 2.52 -36.36 -26.81
C LEU A 92 2.06 -35.67 -28.08
N LEU A 93 1.93 -36.46 -29.15
CA LEU A 93 1.26 -36.03 -30.37
C LEU A 93 -0.07 -36.78 -30.49
N CYS A 94 -1.14 -36.02 -30.33
CA CYS A 94 -2.50 -36.52 -30.25
C CYS A 94 -3.27 -36.24 -31.54
N ASN A 95 -4.20 -37.11 -31.89
CA ASN A 95 -5.09 -36.91 -33.02
C ASN A 95 -6.04 -35.72 -32.76
N GLY A 96 -6.19 -34.83 -33.74
CA GLY A 96 -7.10 -33.69 -33.74
C GLY A 96 -8.58 -34.03 -33.57
N SER A 97 -8.96 -35.30 -33.74
CA SER A 97 -10.32 -35.77 -33.43
C SER A 97 -10.68 -35.70 -31.94
N LEU A 98 -9.68 -35.64 -31.04
CA LEU A 98 -9.92 -35.44 -29.62
C LEU A 98 -10.40 -34.01 -29.36
N THR A 99 -11.48 -33.88 -28.61
CA THR A 99 -11.95 -32.59 -28.11
C THR A 99 -11.05 -32.11 -26.96
N LYS A 100 -11.03 -30.78 -26.70
CA LYS A 100 -10.32 -30.21 -25.54
C LYS A 100 -10.74 -30.90 -24.24
N GLN A 101 -12.04 -31.15 -24.06
CA GLN A 101 -12.58 -31.83 -22.88
C GLN A 101 -12.03 -33.25 -22.71
N GLU A 102 -11.87 -34.02 -23.79
CA GLU A 102 -11.28 -35.37 -23.73
C GLU A 102 -9.79 -35.32 -23.35
N ILE A 103 -9.04 -34.33 -23.86
CA ILE A 103 -7.64 -34.11 -23.46
C ILE A 103 -7.57 -33.82 -21.96
N GLU A 104 -8.39 -32.90 -21.46
CA GLU A 104 -8.43 -32.56 -20.02
C GLU A 104 -8.80 -33.77 -19.15
N GLN A 105 -9.71 -34.63 -19.61
CA GLN A 105 -10.04 -35.87 -18.91
C GLN A 105 -8.85 -36.84 -18.85
N HIS A 106 -8.08 -36.97 -19.94
CA HIS A 106 -6.86 -37.78 -19.94
C HIS A 106 -5.79 -37.21 -19.00
N LEU A 107 -5.61 -35.88 -18.99
CA LEU A 107 -4.65 -35.21 -18.12
C LEU A 107 -5.04 -35.29 -16.64
N SER A 108 -6.33 -35.12 -16.33
CA SER A 108 -6.86 -35.32 -14.97
C SER A 108 -6.60 -36.75 -14.50
N LYS A 109 -6.85 -37.76 -15.35
CA LYS A 109 -6.52 -39.16 -15.06
C LYS A 109 -5.03 -39.39 -14.90
N LEU A 110 -4.17 -38.72 -15.69
CA LEU A 110 -2.71 -38.82 -15.59
C LEU A 110 -2.24 -38.29 -14.23
N GLN A 111 -2.69 -37.12 -13.82
CA GLN A 111 -2.33 -36.54 -12.51
C GLN A 111 -2.83 -37.41 -11.35
N LEU A 112 -4.06 -37.90 -11.41
CA LEU A 112 -4.59 -38.84 -10.41
C LEU A 112 -3.82 -40.16 -10.38
N SER A 113 -3.46 -40.70 -11.55
CA SER A 113 -2.69 -41.95 -11.64
C SER A 113 -1.26 -41.79 -11.14
N LEU A 114 -0.66 -40.61 -11.28
CA LEU A 114 0.62 -40.29 -10.69
C LEU A 114 0.54 -40.40 -9.15
N GLN A 115 -0.47 -39.76 -8.56
CA GLN A 115 -0.68 -39.71 -7.10
C GLN A 115 -1.16 -41.04 -6.48
N SER A 116 -1.88 -41.87 -7.23
CA SER A 116 -2.46 -43.14 -6.74
C SER A 116 -1.64 -44.39 -7.10
N SER A 117 -0.39 -44.21 -7.53
CA SER A 117 0.45 -45.29 -8.04
C SER A 117 1.26 -46.01 -6.96
N ASN A 118 1.57 -47.29 -7.23
CA ASN A 118 2.50 -48.08 -6.42
C ASN A 118 3.98 -47.76 -6.75
N PHE A 119 4.33 -46.47 -6.84
CA PHE A 119 5.73 -46.02 -6.84
C PHE A 119 6.17 -45.73 -5.40
N ASP A 120 7.17 -44.87 -5.22
CA ASP A 120 7.66 -44.45 -3.91
C ASP A 120 6.84 -43.26 -3.38
N GLU A 121 6.09 -43.45 -2.29
CA GLU A 121 5.21 -42.43 -1.71
C GLU A 121 5.96 -41.12 -1.37
N ASN A 122 7.20 -41.20 -0.89
CA ASN A 122 7.98 -40.01 -0.54
C ASN A 122 8.34 -39.16 -1.76
N ILE A 123 8.54 -39.83 -2.90
CA ILE A 123 8.81 -39.15 -4.17
C ILE A 123 7.51 -38.58 -4.74
N LEU A 124 6.41 -39.35 -4.71
CA LEU A 124 5.10 -38.90 -5.21
C LEU A 124 4.58 -37.65 -4.49
N MET A 125 4.91 -37.46 -3.22
CA MET A 125 4.55 -36.25 -2.46
C MET A 125 5.25 -34.97 -2.94
N ILE A 126 6.40 -35.08 -3.61
CA ILE A 126 7.23 -33.92 -3.98
C ILE A 126 7.29 -33.68 -5.49
N ILE A 127 6.70 -34.55 -6.31
CA ILE A 127 6.63 -34.40 -7.77
C ILE A 127 5.22 -34.06 -8.23
N SER A 128 5.15 -33.36 -9.35
CA SER A 128 3.92 -33.10 -10.10
C SER A 128 4.26 -33.02 -11.59
N LEU A 129 3.24 -32.81 -12.44
CA LEU A 129 3.45 -32.60 -13.87
C LEU A 129 2.96 -31.22 -14.25
N SER A 130 3.85 -30.43 -14.84
CA SER A 130 3.50 -29.19 -15.53
C SER A 130 3.36 -29.48 -17.01
N ILE A 131 2.25 -29.01 -17.61
CA ILE A 131 1.83 -29.46 -18.94
C ILE A 131 1.41 -28.27 -19.80
N GLY A 132 1.95 -28.19 -21.01
CA GLY A 132 1.59 -27.20 -22.02
C GLY A 132 0.92 -27.87 -23.21
N ILE A 133 -0.19 -27.32 -23.67
CA ILE A 133 -1.02 -27.93 -24.73
C ILE A 133 -1.19 -26.94 -25.86
N ILE A 134 -1.08 -27.40 -27.10
CA ILE A 134 -1.54 -26.65 -28.26
C ILE A 134 -2.47 -27.52 -29.09
N CYS A 135 -3.58 -26.93 -29.54
CA CYS A 135 -4.63 -27.62 -30.25
C CYS A 135 -4.70 -27.24 -31.72
N ASN A 136 -5.26 -28.14 -32.53
CA ASN A 136 -5.55 -27.93 -33.95
C ASN A 136 -4.32 -27.57 -34.80
N ILE A 137 -3.17 -28.15 -34.45
CA ILE A 137 -1.94 -28.03 -35.22
C ILE A 137 -2.13 -28.67 -36.59
N THR A 138 -1.64 -28.01 -37.64
CA THR A 138 -1.53 -28.60 -38.97
C THR A 138 -0.13 -29.17 -39.16
N SER A 139 0.00 -30.33 -39.81
CA SER A 139 1.32 -30.92 -40.13
C SER A 139 2.16 -30.08 -41.11
N GLN A 140 1.62 -28.98 -41.64
CA GLN A 140 2.33 -27.98 -42.44
C GLN A 140 3.11 -26.97 -41.57
N SER A 141 2.77 -26.83 -40.29
CA SER A 141 3.47 -25.95 -39.34
C SER A 141 4.86 -26.50 -38.99
N ASP A 142 5.79 -25.61 -38.62
CA ASP A 142 7.13 -26.03 -38.17
C ASP A 142 7.03 -26.73 -36.81
N LEU A 143 7.46 -28.00 -36.75
CA LEU A 143 7.49 -28.77 -35.51
C LEU A 143 8.27 -28.08 -34.41
N ASN A 144 9.34 -27.35 -34.73
CA ASN A 144 10.12 -26.66 -33.71
C ASN A 144 9.34 -25.50 -33.09
N GLU A 145 8.53 -24.80 -33.88
CA GLU A 145 7.66 -23.72 -33.40
C GLU A 145 6.58 -24.28 -32.47
N ILE A 146 5.93 -25.39 -32.86
CA ILE A 146 4.95 -26.09 -32.04
C ILE A 146 5.55 -26.56 -30.70
N LEU A 147 6.75 -27.15 -30.75
CA LEU A 147 7.45 -27.59 -29.55
C LEU A 147 7.74 -26.41 -28.62
N GLN A 148 8.13 -25.26 -29.19
CA GLN A 148 8.39 -24.03 -28.44
C GLN A 148 7.11 -23.46 -27.81
N GLU A 149 6.00 -23.37 -28.55
CA GLU A 149 4.71 -22.86 -28.04
C GLU A 149 4.17 -23.74 -26.91
N CYS A 150 4.27 -25.07 -27.07
CA CYS A 150 3.93 -26.00 -26.01
C CYS A 150 4.84 -25.87 -24.77
N ASP A 151 6.15 -25.71 -24.97
CA ASP A 151 7.11 -25.52 -23.88
C ASP A 151 6.81 -24.23 -23.10
N GLU A 152 6.46 -23.14 -23.79
CA GLU A 152 6.06 -21.87 -23.16
C GLU A 152 4.76 -22.01 -22.35
N ALA A 153 3.76 -22.74 -22.86
CA ALA A 153 2.56 -23.05 -22.09
C ALA A 153 2.86 -23.90 -20.85
N MET A 154 3.76 -24.88 -20.96
CA MET A 154 4.22 -25.69 -19.84
C MET A 154 4.97 -24.84 -18.81
N TYR A 155 5.84 -23.95 -19.27
CA TYR A 155 6.58 -23.01 -18.42
C TYR A 155 5.64 -22.05 -17.69
N HIS A 156 4.58 -21.58 -18.35
CA HIS A 156 3.53 -20.81 -17.71
C HIS A 156 2.84 -21.59 -16.59
N ALA A 157 2.59 -22.89 -16.78
CA ALA A 157 2.07 -23.75 -15.73
C ALA A 157 3.05 -23.90 -14.54
N LYS A 158 4.35 -24.07 -14.81
CA LYS A 158 5.38 -24.12 -13.75
C LYS A 158 5.41 -22.85 -12.91
N LYS A 159 5.26 -21.69 -13.55
CA LYS A 159 5.30 -20.40 -12.87
C LYS A 159 4.06 -20.15 -12.01
N ASN A 160 2.90 -20.65 -12.42
CA ASN A 160 1.61 -20.40 -11.76
C ASN A 160 1.18 -21.53 -10.81
N GLY A 161 2.14 -22.15 -10.12
CA GLY A 161 1.87 -23.07 -9.02
C GLY A 161 2.25 -24.53 -9.28
N LYS A 162 2.71 -24.88 -10.48
CA LYS A 162 3.08 -26.25 -10.90
C LYS A 162 1.89 -27.23 -10.86
N GLY A 163 2.09 -28.44 -11.37
CA GLY A 163 1.11 -29.51 -11.21
C GLY A 163 -0.25 -29.28 -11.88
N HIS A 164 -0.30 -28.45 -12.92
CA HIS A 164 -1.49 -28.23 -13.74
C HIS A 164 -1.11 -28.14 -15.22
N TRP A 165 -2.13 -28.05 -16.09
CA TRP A 165 -1.96 -27.83 -17.51
C TRP A 165 -2.42 -26.44 -17.94
N VAL A 166 -1.92 -25.97 -19.09
CA VAL A 166 -2.28 -24.70 -19.73
C VAL A 166 -2.39 -24.94 -21.24
N PHE A 167 -3.46 -24.43 -21.85
CA PHE A 167 -3.52 -24.34 -23.31
C PHE A 167 -2.80 -23.09 -23.78
N PHE A 168 -1.98 -23.22 -24.82
CA PHE A 168 -1.24 -22.11 -25.40
C PHE A 168 -2.20 -21.02 -25.89
N GLU A 169 -3.35 -21.38 -26.48
CA GLU A 169 -4.33 -20.40 -26.94
C GLU A 169 -4.90 -19.52 -25.81
N ASP A 170 -4.90 -20.01 -24.56
CA ASP A 170 -5.37 -19.25 -23.40
C ASP A 170 -4.34 -18.20 -22.95
N ILE A 171 -3.06 -18.37 -23.33
CA ILE A 171 -1.96 -17.49 -22.94
C ILE A 171 -1.27 -16.80 -24.11
N GLU A 172 -1.60 -17.16 -25.35
CA GLU A 172 -0.99 -16.66 -26.59
C GLU A 172 -0.94 -15.12 -26.64
N PRO A 173 -2.02 -14.37 -26.29
CA PRO A 173 -1.96 -12.91 -26.26
C PRO A 173 -0.94 -12.38 -25.26
N LEU A 174 -0.85 -13.00 -24.07
CA LEU A 174 0.11 -12.62 -23.04
C LEU A 174 1.54 -12.95 -23.48
N PHE A 175 1.74 -14.10 -24.11
CA PHE A 175 3.04 -14.50 -24.64
C PHE A 175 3.54 -13.54 -25.72
N HIS A 176 2.70 -13.19 -26.69
CA HIS A 176 3.06 -12.21 -27.73
C HIS A 176 3.36 -10.84 -27.13
N LEU A 177 2.63 -10.44 -26.09
CA LEU A 177 2.90 -9.21 -25.35
C LEU A 177 4.26 -9.27 -24.63
N GLU A 178 4.55 -10.34 -23.88
CA GLU A 178 5.84 -10.52 -23.21
C GLU A 178 7.00 -10.51 -24.22
N LYS A 179 6.83 -11.19 -25.36
CA LYS A 179 7.82 -11.22 -26.45
C LYS A 179 8.06 -9.83 -27.02
N THR A 180 7.00 -9.09 -27.34
CA THR A 180 7.09 -7.73 -27.88
C THR A 180 7.78 -6.79 -26.90
N ILE A 181 7.42 -6.85 -25.62
CA ILE A 181 8.03 -6.06 -24.55
C ILE A 181 9.53 -6.37 -24.42
N ARG A 182 9.89 -7.66 -24.44
CA ARG A 182 11.29 -8.10 -24.36
C ARG A 182 12.10 -7.64 -25.57
N GLU A 183 11.56 -7.79 -26.77
CA GLU A 183 12.19 -7.34 -28.01
C GLU A 183 12.38 -5.82 -28.00
N GLN A 184 11.35 -5.05 -27.63
CA GLN A 184 11.47 -3.60 -27.51
C GLN A 184 12.54 -3.20 -26.48
N ALA A 185 12.55 -3.84 -25.30
CA ALA A 185 13.55 -3.58 -24.26
C ALA A 185 14.98 -3.91 -24.71
N SER A 186 15.16 -4.88 -25.60
CA SER A 186 16.48 -5.29 -26.10
C SER A 186 17.19 -4.20 -26.91
N TYR A 187 16.44 -3.25 -27.48
CA TYR A 187 16.98 -2.04 -28.11
C TYR A 187 17.37 -0.94 -27.10
N GLY A 188 17.11 -1.17 -25.81
CA GLY A 188 17.30 -0.23 -24.72
C GLY A 188 16.01 0.48 -24.32
N LEU A 189 15.87 0.81 -23.02
CA LEU A 189 14.72 1.57 -22.52
C LEU A 189 14.85 3.04 -22.91
N ASN A 190 14.09 3.44 -23.93
CA ASN A 190 14.02 4.82 -24.39
C ASN A 190 13.12 5.65 -23.47
N PRO A 191 13.65 6.68 -22.76
CA PRO A 191 12.84 7.51 -21.86
C PRO A 191 11.71 8.26 -22.54
N ALA A 192 11.77 8.46 -23.87
CA ALA A 192 10.71 9.12 -24.63
C ALA A 192 9.48 8.24 -24.84
N GLU A 193 9.63 6.91 -24.74
CA GLU A 193 8.52 5.95 -24.84
C GLU A 193 7.81 5.78 -23.50
N ILE A 194 8.42 6.18 -22.38
CA ILE A 194 7.82 6.05 -21.06
C ILE A 194 7.24 7.41 -20.64
N ARG A 195 5.91 7.50 -20.67
CA ARG A 195 5.17 8.65 -20.17
C ARG A 195 4.98 8.52 -18.67
N PHE A 196 5.40 9.54 -17.94
CA PHE A 196 5.23 9.60 -16.48
C PHE A 196 4.03 10.46 -16.15
N LEU A 197 2.98 9.81 -15.65
CA LEU A 197 1.78 10.45 -15.15
C LEU A 197 1.83 10.55 -13.62
N LEU A 198 0.94 11.37 -13.06
CA LEU A 198 0.76 11.56 -11.63
C LEU A 198 -0.67 11.19 -11.26
N HIS A 199 -0.81 10.28 -10.31
CA HIS A 199 -2.10 9.86 -9.77
C HIS A 199 -2.23 10.37 -8.33
N PRO A 200 -3.30 11.10 -7.97
CA PRO A 200 -3.39 11.71 -6.65
C PRO A 200 -3.63 10.65 -5.55
N ILE A 201 -2.96 10.82 -4.43
CA ILE A 201 -3.28 10.16 -3.17
C ILE A 201 -3.91 11.23 -2.29
N MET A 202 -5.18 11.02 -1.93
CA MET A 202 -6.02 11.98 -1.22
C MET A 202 -6.13 11.61 0.25
N TYR A 203 -6.15 12.59 1.14
CA TYR A 203 -6.65 12.41 2.49
C TYR A 203 -8.17 12.30 2.43
N LEU A 204 -8.73 11.16 2.84
CA LEU A 204 -10.14 10.82 2.55
C LEU A 204 -11.12 11.80 3.20
N GLN A 205 -10.81 12.26 4.42
CA GLN A 205 -11.71 13.14 5.18
C GLN A 205 -11.81 14.56 4.61
N THR A 206 -10.72 15.11 4.08
CA THR A 206 -10.66 16.51 3.64
C THR A 206 -10.68 16.65 2.13
N THR A 207 -10.39 15.57 1.40
CA THR A 207 -10.13 15.57 -0.04
C THR A 207 -8.97 16.49 -0.43
N ASP A 208 -7.99 16.63 0.47
CA ASP A 208 -6.72 17.28 0.16
C ASP A 208 -5.72 16.24 -0.39
N VAL A 209 -4.91 16.65 -1.36
CA VAL A 209 -3.84 15.83 -1.93
C VAL A 209 -2.73 15.66 -0.91
N TYR A 210 -2.58 14.45 -0.40
CA TYR A 210 -1.51 14.02 0.49
C TYR A 210 -0.19 13.82 -0.26
N ALA A 211 -0.24 13.11 -1.39
CA ALA A 211 0.92 12.79 -2.23
C ALA A 211 0.49 12.59 -3.69
N ALA A 212 1.46 12.55 -4.60
CA ALA A 212 1.26 12.11 -5.97
C ALA A 212 2.00 10.78 -6.19
N GLU A 213 1.31 9.76 -6.67
CA GLU A 213 1.92 8.52 -7.15
C GLU A 213 2.47 8.72 -8.57
N LEU A 214 3.73 8.34 -8.78
CA LEU A 214 4.33 8.31 -10.11
C LEU A 214 3.82 7.08 -10.86
N TYR A 215 3.06 7.30 -11.93
CA TYR A 215 2.46 6.24 -12.73
C TYR A 215 3.11 6.19 -14.12
N PRO A 216 4.06 5.28 -14.37
CA PRO A 216 4.71 5.17 -15.67
C PRO A 216 3.85 4.35 -16.64
N VAL A 217 3.61 4.88 -17.83
CA VAL A 217 2.92 4.20 -18.94
C VAL A 217 3.92 4.06 -20.08
N TRP A 218 4.15 2.84 -20.54
CA TRP A 218 5.05 2.60 -21.67
C TRP A 218 4.26 2.58 -22.97
N ASP A 219 4.50 3.58 -23.82
CA ASP A 219 3.93 3.68 -25.16
C ASP A 219 4.85 2.94 -26.16
N ILE A 220 4.52 1.67 -26.42
CA ILE A 220 5.29 0.83 -27.34
C ILE A 220 4.70 0.99 -28.75
N PRO A 221 5.49 1.43 -29.76
CA PRO A 221 4.94 1.77 -31.08
C PRO A 221 4.12 0.68 -31.77
N SER A 222 4.42 -0.60 -31.52
CA SER A 222 3.74 -1.75 -32.14
C SER A 222 2.39 -2.11 -31.50
N ILE A 223 2.17 -1.77 -30.23
CA ILE A 223 1.00 -2.23 -29.45
C ILE A 223 0.30 -1.12 -28.64
N GLY A 224 0.87 0.08 -28.59
CA GLY A 224 0.37 1.22 -27.85
C GLY A 224 0.74 1.21 -26.37
N ASN A 225 -0.15 1.77 -25.53
CA ASN A 225 0.10 1.94 -24.10
C ASN A 225 0.04 0.62 -23.35
N VAL A 226 1.10 0.31 -22.62
CA VAL A 226 1.21 -0.84 -21.71
C VAL A 226 1.21 -0.35 -20.27
N ASP A 227 0.38 -0.99 -19.44
CA ASP A 227 0.23 -0.70 -18.03
C ASP A 227 1.48 -1.08 -17.20
N PRO A 228 1.83 -0.30 -16.16
CA PRO A 228 2.95 -0.58 -15.26
C PRO A 228 2.97 -2.00 -14.68
N ASP A 229 1.83 -2.53 -14.22
CA ASP A 229 1.80 -3.87 -13.61
C ASP A 229 2.31 -4.94 -14.60
N THR A 230 1.97 -4.76 -15.88
CA THR A 230 2.37 -5.67 -16.95
C THR A 230 3.83 -5.52 -17.32
N PHE A 231 4.29 -4.34 -17.74
CA PHE A 231 5.65 -4.23 -18.27
C PHE A 231 6.72 -4.32 -17.18
N LEU A 232 6.46 -3.83 -15.95
CA LEU A 232 7.43 -3.92 -14.86
C LEU A 232 7.73 -5.38 -14.51
N SER A 233 6.69 -6.20 -14.33
CA SER A 233 6.84 -7.61 -13.98
C SER A 233 7.60 -8.41 -15.05
N ILE A 234 7.45 -8.03 -16.33
CA ILE A 234 8.15 -8.65 -17.45
C ILE A 234 9.62 -8.18 -17.46
N LEU A 235 9.86 -6.88 -17.47
CA LEU A 235 11.21 -6.31 -17.56
C LEU A 235 12.12 -6.71 -16.37
N GLU A 236 11.57 -6.78 -15.17
CA GLU A 236 12.31 -7.23 -14.00
C GLU A 236 12.74 -8.69 -14.09
N ARG A 237 11.96 -9.54 -14.77
CA ARG A 237 12.33 -10.93 -15.06
C ARG A 237 13.53 -11.02 -15.99
N TYR A 238 13.61 -10.10 -16.94
CA TYR A 238 14.68 -10.02 -17.94
C TYR A 238 15.87 -9.14 -17.52
N GLY A 239 15.96 -8.75 -16.25
CA GLY A 239 17.14 -8.08 -15.69
C GLY A 239 17.17 -6.56 -15.87
N TYR A 240 16.08 -5.93 -16.27
CA TYR A 240 15.98 -4.48 -16.46
C TYR A 240 15.65 -3.68 -15.19
N ALA A 241 15.53 -4.36 -14.03
CA ALA A 241 15.15 -3.73 -12.76
C ALA A 241 16.04 -2.51 -12.41
N LYS A 242 17.36 -2.62 -12.62
CA LYS A 242 18.29 -1.51 -12.36
C LYS A 242 17.98 -0.27 -13.21
N GLN A 243 17.79 -0.47 -14.52
CA GLN A 243 17.56 0.63 -15.45
C GLN A 243 16.22 1.34 -15.17
N LEU A 244 15.18 0.56 -14.83
CA LEU A 244 13.87 1.09 -14.43
C LEU A 244 13.95 1.91 -13.14
N GLY A 245 14.58 1.36 -12.10
CA GLY A 245 14.73 2.05 -10.82
C GLY A 245 15.48 3.38 -10.94
N GLU A 246 16.60 3.39 -11.68
CA GLU A 246 17.36 4.59 -11.97
C GLU A 246 16.54 5.62 -12.77
N LEU A 247 15.83 5.17 -13.81
CA LEU A 247 14.99 6.02 -14.64
C LEU A 247 13.87 6.69 -13.83
N PHE A 248 13.16 5.92 -13.00
CA PHE A 248 12.03 6.40 -12.23
C PHE A 248 12.48 7.37 -11.13
N PHE A 249 13.54 7.04 -10.41
CA PHE A 249 14.08 7.90 -9.36
C PHE A 249 14.59 9.23 -9.95
N LYS A 250 15.33 9.18 -11.06
CA LYS A 250 15.77 10.37 -11.79
C LYS A 250 14.60 11.25 -12.20
N LYS A 251 13.50 10.66 -12.67
CA LYS A 251 12.30 11.42 -13.06
C LYS A 251 11.69 12.18 -11.89
N ILE A 252 11.61 11.55 -10.72
CA ILE A 252 11.15 12.23 -9.49
C ILE A 252 12.05 13.40 -9.14
N CYS A 253 13.37 13.21 -9.21
CA CYS A 253 14.29 14.29 -8.89
C CYS A 253 14.11 15.50 -9.81
N ILE A 254 13.87 15.26 -11.11
CA ILE A 254 13.57 16.31 -12.08
C ILE A 254 12.24 17.01 -11.75
N LEU A 255 11.18 16.26 -11.43
CA LEU A 255 9.88 16.83 -11.06
C LEU A 255 9.98 17.69 -9.79
N LYS A 256 10.58 17.17 -8.72
CA LYS A 256 10.76 17.88 -7.44
C LYS A 256 11.58 19.16 -7.62
N ARG A 257 12.62 19.11 -8.44
CA ARG A 257 13.41 20.31 -8.75
C ARG A 257 12.60 21.37 -9.49
N LYS A 258 11.71 20.96 -10.40
CA LYS A 258 10.82 21.86 -11.12
C LYS A 258 9.76 22.48 -10.21
N TRP A 259 9.31 21.75 -9.19
CA TRP A 259 8.34 22.25 -8.20
C TRP A 259 8.94 23.16 -7.12
N LYS A 260 10.25 23.35 -7.11
CA LYS A 260 10.92 24.26 -6.17
C LYS A 260 10.39 25.70 -6.32
N ASN A 261 10.11 26.36 -5.19
CA ASN A 261 9.45 27.67 -5.10
C ASN A 261 8.04 27.71 -5.71
N THR A 262 7.35 26.58 -5.75
CA THR A 262 5.94 26.50 -6.14
C THR A 262 5.12 25.95 -4.98
N PRO A 263 3.77 26.08 -4.99
CA PRO A 263 2.90 25.44 -4.00
C PRO A 263 3.14 23.92 -3.81
N PHE A 264 3.70 23.26 -4.83
CA PHE A 264 3.98 21.82 -4.85
C PHE A 264 5.36 21.44 -4.30
N GLU A 265 6.18 22.41 -3.86
CA GLU A 265 7.55 22.16 -3.41
C GLU A 265 7.61 21.05 -2.37
N HIS A 266 6.69 21.05 -1.41
CA HIS A 266 6.64 20.07 -0.31
C HIS A 266 5.64 18.93 -0.53
N LEU A 267 5.03 18.82 -1.72
CA LEU A 267 4.18 17.67 -2.03
C LEU A 267 5.05 16.42 -2.15
N SER A 268 4.66 15.35 -1.46
CA SER A 268 5.36 14.07 -1.52
C SER A 268 5.07 13.33 -2.81
N ILE A 269 6.06 12.61 -3.35
CA ILE A 269 5.88 11.72 -4.50
C ILE A 269 6.09 10.27 -4.07
N CYS A 270 5.12 9.40 -4.36
CA CYS A 270 5.20 7.96 -4.15
C CYS A 270 5.73 7.26 -5.41
N ILE A 271 6.65 6.32 -5.23
CA ILE A 271 7.28 5.57 -6.32
C ILE A 271 7.46 4.10 -5.96
N TYR A 272 7.09 3.23 -6.89
CA TYR A 272 7.43 1.82 -6.79
C TYR A 272 8.89 1.58 -7.19
N LEU A 273 9.66 0.91 -6.32
CA LEU A 273 11.00 0.39 -6.59
C LEU A 273 11.05 -1.09 -6.21
N SER A 274 11.42 -1.96 -7.14
CA SER A 274 11.55 -3.40 -6.83
C SER A 274 12.75 -3.72 -5.96
N ALA A 275 12.65 -4.85 -5.25
CA ALA A 275 13.75 -5.34 -4.43
C ALA A 275 14.99 -5.63 -5.27
N LYS A 276 14.81 -6.11 -6.51
CA LYS A 276 15.92 -6.37 -7.44
C LYS A 276 16.77 -5.13 -7.72
N PHE A 277 16.17 -3.93 -7.80
CA PHE A 277 16.90 -2.68 -7.92
C PHE A 277 17.54 -2.29 -6.59
N LEU A 278 16.76 -2.29 -5.50
CA LEU A 278 17.24 -1.84 -4.19
C LEU A 278 18.41 -2.66 -3.64
N LEU A 279 18.45 -3.96 -3.96
CA LEU A 279 19.54 -4.88 -3.60
C LEU A 279 20.78 -4.75 -4.49
N GLN A 280 20.76 -3.92 -5.54
CA GLN A 280 21.98 -3.65 -6.30
C GLN A 280 22.97 -2.88 -5.42
N SER A 281 24.23 -3.28 -5.46
CA SER A 281 25.30 -2.63 -4.68
C SER A 281 25.45 -1.14 -4.95
N SER A 282 25.02 -0.65 -6.12
CA SER A 282 25.07 0.76 -6.49
C SER A 282 23.80 1.57 -6.19
N ALA A 283 22.70 0.94 -5.74
CA ALA A 283 21.39 1.60 -5.66
C ALA A 283 21.35 2.73 -4.63
N LEU A 284 21.81 2.47 -3.40
CA LEU A 284 21.84 3.49 -2.33
C LEU A 284 22.73 4.68 -2.72
N THR A 285 23.92 4.42 -3.26
CA THR A 285 24.83 5.47 -3.74
C THR A 285 24.21 6.27 -4.89
N TYR A 286 23.47 5.62 -5.79
CA TYR A 286 22.76 6.31 -6.87
C TYR A 286 21.69 7.25 -6.31
N ILE A 287 20.85 6.75 -5.41
CA ILE A 287 19.76 7.51 -4.76
C ILE A 287 20.32 8.74 -4.03
N ASP A 288 21.33 8.53 -3.19
CA ASP A 288 21.96 9.59 -2.38
C ASP A 288 22.59 10.69 -3.24
N ASN A 289 23.34 10.30 -4.29
CA ASN A 289 23.93 11.25 -5.23
C ASN A 289 22.89 12.14 -5.91
N TYR A 290 21.73 11.58 -6.28
CA TYR A 290 20.66 12.33 -6.94
C TYR A 290 19.92 13.26 -5.96
N LEU A 291 19.68 12.83 -4.71
CA LEU A 291 19.14 13.72 -3.68
C LEU A 291 20.03 14.95 -3.50
N HIS A 292 21.34 14.74 -3.34
CA HIS A 292 22.30 15.83 -3.16
C HIS A 292 22.40 16.73 -4.39
N SER A 293 22.48 16.16 -5.59
CA SER A 293 22.63 16.92 -6.84
C SER A 293 21.42 17.83 -7.13
N TYR A 294 20.21 17.38 -6.77
CA TYR A 294 18.98 18.14 -7.01
C TYR A 294 18.51 18.96 -5.80
N HIS A 295 19.13 18.78 -4.63
CA HIS A 295 18.78 19.38 -3.34
C HIS A 295 17.35 19.06 -2.91
N ILE A 296 17.03 17.76 -2.86
CA ILE A 296 15.70 17.26 -2.51
C ILE A 296 15.74 16.69 -1.09
N CYS A 297 14.72 17.00 -0.29
CA CYS A 297 14.57 16.38 1.03
C CYS A 297 14.03 14.96 0.87
N ALA A 298 14.71 13.97 1.44
CA ALA A 298 14.30 12.56 1.35
C ALA A 298 12.89 12.31 1.91
N SER A 299 12.46 13.10 2.89
CA SER A 299 11.14 13.01 3.51
C SER A 299 9.98 13.36 2.57
N GLU A 300 10.27 13.90 1.40
CA GLU A 300 9.28 14.22 0.35
C GLU A 300 9.15 13.10 -0.69
N ILE A 301 9.81 11.96 -0.48
CA ILE A 301 9.73 10.79 -1.36
C ILE A 301 9.27 9.59 -0.54
N ILE A 302 8.21 8.94 -1.03
CA ILE A 302 7.69 7.69 -0.48
C ILE A 302 8.15 6.56 -1.40
N ILE A 303 9.02 5.69 -0.90
CA ILE A 303 9.47 4.49 -1.61
C ILE A 303 8.53 3.34 -1.27
N SER A 304 7.88 2.80 -2.30
CA SER A 304 6.93 1.70 -2.21
C SER A 304 7.56 0.40 -2.74
N VAL A 305 7.45 -0.69 -1.97
CA VAL A 305 7.97 -2.01 -2.33
C VAL A 305 6.88 -3.05 -2.17
N GLY A 306 6.73 -3.97 -3.13
CA GLY A 306 5.68 -4.99 -3.12
C GLY A 306 5.75 -5.94 -1.93
N GLU A 307 4.60 -6.29 -1.33
CA GLU A 307 4.52 -7.24 -0.20
C GLU A 307 5.22 -8.58 -0.52
N HIS A 308 5.08 -9.06 -1.76
CA HIS A 308 5.64 -10.34 -2.20
C HIS A 308 7.17 -10.39 -2.19
N GLU A 309 7.86 -9.25 -2.23
CA GLU A 309 9.32 -9.15 -2.20
C GLU A 309 9.90 -9.54 -0.82
N PHE A 310 9.06 -9.55 0.21
CA PHE A 310 9.44 -9.88 1.58
C PHE A 310 9.22 -11.35 1.94
N GLN A 311 8.81 -12.17 0.98
CA GLN A 311 8.68 -13.62 1.20
C GLN A 311 10.06 -14.21 1.59
N ARG A 312 10.06 -15.12 2.58
CA ARG A 312 11.24 -15.83 3.11
C ARG A 312 12.22 -14.99 3.96
N ASP A 313 11.76 -13.91 4.60
CA ASP A 313 12.57 -13.10 5.53
C ASP A 313 13.85 -12.54 4.86
N ASN A 314 13.66 -11.71 3.83
CA ASN A 314 14.75 -11.08 3.11
C ASN A 314 15.45 -10.00 3.97
N LYS A 315 16.35 -10.43 4.86
CA LYS A 315 17.09 -9.57 5.80
C LYS A 315 17.93 -8.50 5.11
N GLU A 316 18.44 -8.78 3.92
CA GLU A 316 19.22 -7.82 3.14
C GLU A 316 18.34 -6.65 2.70
N LEU A 317 17.15 -6.93 2.16
CA LEU A 317 16.19 -5.91 1.78
C LEU A 317 15.77 -5.06 2.98
N ASN A 318 15.48 -5.69 4.12
CA ASN A 318 15.13 -4.96 5.35
C ASN A 318 16.25 -4.02 5.80
N SER A 319 17.52 -4.43 5.68
CA SER A 319 18.66 -3.56 5.99
C SER A 319 18.76 -2.37 5.03
N VAL A 320 18.53 -2.58 3.73
CA VAL A 320 18.52 -1.49 2.74
C VAL A 320 17.38 -0.50 3.02
N LEU A 321 16.19 -0.98 3.34
CA LEU A 321 15.05 -0.13 3.67
C LEU A 321 15.27 0.66 4.97
N GLN A 322 15.93 0.06 5.96
CA GLN A 322 16.32 0.79 7.17
C GLN A 322 17.30 1.91 6.84
N GLN A 323 18.31 1.67 5.99
CA GLN A 323 19.25 2.70 5.55
C GLN A 323 18.54 3.84 4.80
N LEU A 324 17.59 3.52 3.93
CA LEU A 324 16.77 4.54 3.24
C LEU A 324 15.93 5.34 4.25
N ARG A 325 15.33 4.69 5.23
CA ARG A 325 14.62 5.38 6.31
C ARG A 325 15.54 6.31 7.09
N ASP A 326 16.76 5.88 7.39
CA ASP A 326 17.76 6.68 8.11
C ASP A 326 18.24 7.89 7.29
N LEU A 327 18.23 7.80 5.95
CA LEU A 327 18.42 8.94 5.03
C LEU A 327 17.22 9.91 5.03
N GLY A 328 16.07 9.50 5.59
CA GLY A 328 14.87 10.32 5.76
C GLY A 328 13.72 9.97 4.82
N PHE A 329 13.81 8.90 4.01
CA PHE A 329 12.71 8.46 3.15
C PHE A 329 11.53 7.91 3.97
N LEU A 330 10.33 8.05 3.42
CA LEU A 330 9.16 7.29 3.87
C LEU A 330 9.11 5.97 3.11
N ILE A 331 8.90 4.86 3.82
CA ILE A 331 8.84 3.51 3.29
C ILE A 331 7.40 2.99 3.35
N ALA A 332 6.91 2.52 2.21
CA ALA A 332 5.59 1.96 2.03
C ALA A 332 5.66 0.49 1.59
N ILE A 333 4.73 -0.33 2.07
CA ILE A 333 4.50 -1.68 1.55
C ILE A 333 3.35 -1.60 0.54
N ASN A 334 3.62 -1.93 -0.72
CA ASN A 334 2.64 -1.97 -1.80
C ASN A 334 1.86 -3.27 -1.82
N ALA A 335 0.62 -3.21 -2.31
CA ALA A 335 -0.19 -4.39 -2.57
C ALA A 335 -0.41 -5.25 -1.30
N PHE A 336 -0.52 -4.60 -0.14
CA PHE A 336 -0.66 -5.24 1.16
C PHE A 336 -2.03 -5.89 1.34
N GLY A 337 -2.07 -7.10 1.90
CA GLY A 337 -3.31 -7.82 2.23
C GLY A 337 -3.28 -9.33 1.93
N SER A 338 -2.12 -9.92 1.62
CA SER A 338 -1.97 -11.35 1.33
C SER A 338 -1.77 -12.23 2.58
N ALA A 339 -1.73 -13.56 2.43
CA ALA A 339 -1.49 -14.49 3.53
C ALA A 339 -0.12 -14.32 4.24
N ALA A 340 0.83 -13.61 3.62
CA ALA A 340 2.17 -13.35 4.16
C ALA A 340 2.27 -12.08 5.05
N SER A 341 1.19 -11.30 5.16
CA SER A 341 1.18 -9.94 5.72
C SER A 341 1.74 -9.80 7.14
N LEU A 342 1.47 -10.75 8.05
CA LEU A 342 1.88 -10.62 9.47
C LEU A 342 3.40 -10.65 9.68
N GLN A 343 4.14 -11.44 8.88
CA GLN A 343 5.59 -11.50 9.02
C GLN A 343 6.26 -10.23 8.48
N VAL A 344 5.74 -9.70 7.38
CA VAL A 344 6.21 -8.47 6.75
C VAL A 344 6.08 -7.30 7.73
N LEU A 345 4.90 -7.15 8.35
CA LEU A 345 4.63 -6.08 9.31
C LEU A 345 5.56 -6.06 10.53
N ARG A 346 6.05 -7.23 10.96
CA ARG A 346 6.93 -7.34 12.11
C ARG A 346 8.38 -6.96 11.82
N THR A 347 8.80 -7.03 10.56
CA THR A 347 10.23 -6.98 10.19
C THR A 347 10.58 -5.78 9.30
N VAL A 348 9.62 -5.29 8.52
CA VAL A 348 9.85 -4.18 7.59
C VAL A 348 9.71 -2.83 8.32
N PRO A 349 10.67 -1.90 8.18
CA PRO A 349 10.61 -0.59 8.82
C PRO A 349 9.71 0.39 8.03
N SER A 350 8.47 -0.01 7.72
CA SER A 350 7.53 0.81 6.96
C SER A 350 6.72 1.76 7.84
N GLN A 351 6.38 2.92 7.27
CA GLN A 351 5.49 3.91 7.85
C GLN A 351 4.10 3.89 7.21
N ILE A 352 4.00 3.28 6.02
CA ILE A 352 2.82 3.33 5.17
C ILE A 352 2.46 1.91 4.70
N LEU A 353 1.17 1.59 4.74
CA LEU A 353 0.61 0.40 4.09
C LEU A 353 -0.29 0.84 2.94
N ILE A 354 -0.03 0.31 1.75
CA ILE A 354 -0.86 0.53 0.56
C ILE A 354 -1.60 -0.76 0.28
N PHE A 355 -2.91 -0.75 0.44
CA PHE A 355 -3.73 -1.95 0.33
C PHE A 355 -3.91 -2.36 -1.12
N HIS A 356 -3.96 -3.67 -1.35
CA HIS A 356 -4.15 -4.23 -2.68
C HIS A 356 -5.50 -3.78 -3.27
N LYS A 357 -5.52 -3.39 -4.56
CA LYS A 357 -6.74 -3.01 -5.29
C LYS A 357 -7.87 -4.03 -5.18
N GLU A 358 -7.51 -5.31 -5.10
CA GLU A 358 -8.45 -6.43 -4.98
C GLU A 358 -9.19 -6.50 -3.64
N MET A 359 -8.70 -5.80 -2.61
CA MET A 359 -9.39 -5.74 -1.31
C MET A 359 -10.71 -4.96 -1.38
N LEU A 360 -10.86 -4.09 -2.38
CA LEU A 360 -12.03 -3.25 -2.61
C LEU A 360 -12.86 -3.66 -3.83
N SER A 361 -12.29 -4.48 -4.72
CA SER A 361 -12.92 -4.92 -5.98
C SER A 361 -13.89 -6.09 -5.80
N ARG A 362 -13.85 -6.79 -4.66
CA ARG A 362 -14.92 -7.71 -4.28
C ARG A 362 -15.99 -6.86 -3.64
N ASP A 363 -17.21 -6.91 -4.19
CA ASP A 363 -18.34 -6.15 -3.67
C ASP A 363 -18.30 -6.15 -2.14
N LEU A 364 -18.26 -4.95 -1.55
CA LEU A 364 -18.41 -4.71 -0.11
C LEU A 364 -19.85 -5.10 0.33
N GLU A 365 -20.38 -6.21 -0.15
CA GLU A 365 -21.63 -6.85 0.24
C GLU A 365 -21.35 -8.12 1.06
N ASP A 366 -20.21 -8.79 0.86
CA ASP A 366 -19.81 -9.93 1.69
C ASP A 366 -19.30 -9.48 3.06
N ASP A 367 -20.04 -9.82 4.11
CA ASP A 367 -19.69 -9.52 5.50
C ASP A 367 -18.30 -10.05 5.87
N LYS A 368 -17.90 -11.23 5.37
CA LYS A 368 -16.59 -11.80 5.69
C LYS A 368 -15.46 -10.93 5.16
N THR A 369 -15.58 -10.45 3.93
CA THR A 369 -14.61 -9.54 3.30
C THR A 369 -14.53 -8.22 4.07
N LYS A 370 -15.66 -7.63 4.48
CA LYS A 370 -15.69 -6.43 5.34
C LYS A 370 -14.97 -6.64 6.67
N PHE A 371 -15.26 -7.76 7.36
CA PHE A 371 -14.62 -8.07 8.63
C PHE A 371 -13.11 -8.24 8.47
N ILE A 372 -12.66 -8.93 7.41
CA ILE A 372 -11.22 -9.09 7.12
C ILE A 372 -10.58 -7.73 6.88
N LEU A 373 -11.17 -6.91 6.00
CA LEU A 373 -10.66 -5.58 5.69
C LEU A 373 -10.57 -4.72 6.96
N LYS A 374 -11.64 -4.65 7.76
CA LYS A 374 -11.65 -3.90 9.01
C LYS A 374 -10.55 -4.34 9.97
N ASN A 375 -10.34 -5.65 10.16
CA ASN A 375 -9.27 -6.15 11.04
C ASN A 375 -7.87 -5.82 10.51
N ILE A 376 -7.66 -5.89 9.20
CA ILE A 376 -6.38 -5.52 8.57
C ILE A 376 -6.12 -4.02 8.74
N VAL A 377 -7.15 -3.17 8.58
CA VAL A 377 -7.07 -1.73 8.86
C VAL A 377 -6.71 -1.49 10.33
N SER A 378 -7.43 -2.09 11.27
CA SER A 378 -7.16 -1.96 12.71
C SER A 378 -5.73 -2.35 13.06
N LEU A 379 -5.20 -3.42 12.44
CA LEU A 379 -3.83 -3.85 12.68
C LEU A 379 -2.80 -2.83 12.19
N GLY A 380 -2.99 -2.22 11.01
CA GLY A 380 -2.13 -1.14 10.53
C GLY A 380 -2.18 0.10 11.45
N ILE A 381 -3.37 0.43 11.97
CA ILE A 381 -3.57 1.51 12.93
C ILE A 381 -2.81 1.26 14.23
N ASP A 382 -2.92 0.05 14.79
CA ASP A 382 -2.27 -0.34 16.04
C ASP A 382 -0.73 -0.36 15.91
N LEU A 383 -0.21 -0.56 14.69
CA LEU A 383 1.21 -0.46 14.36
C LEU A 383 1.67 0.97 14.02
N HIS A 384 0.79 1.97 14.21
CA HIS A 384 1.04 3.38 13.91
C HIS A 384 1.42 3.65 12.45
N GLN A 385 0.87 2.88 11.52
CA GLN A 385 1.09 3.05 10.08
C GLN A 385 -0.01 3.90 9.46
N LEU A 386 0.36 4.72 8.47
CA LEU A 386 -0.59 5.39 7.59
C LEU A 386 -1.13 4.39 6.57
N ILE A 387 -2.44 4.33 6.40
CA ILE A 387 -3.08 3.40 5.47
C ILE A 387 -3.56 4.14 4.22
N ILE A 388 -3.24 3.58 3.06
CA ILE A 388 -3.66 4.07 1.75
C ILE A 388 -4.54 3.00 1.09
N GLY A 389 -5.83 3.29 0.91
CA GLY A 389 -6.73 2.47 0.11
C GLY A 389 -6.56 2.75 -1.40
N GLN A 390 -6.45 1.72 -2.23
CA GLN A 390 -6.34 1.87 -3.70
C GLN A 390 -7.64 1.50 -4.41
N ALA A 391 -7.78 1.94 -5.67
CA ALA A 391 -8.92 1.62 -6.53
C ALA A 391 -10.29 2.03 -5.95
N ILE A 392 -10.35 3.22 -5.32
CA ILE A 392 -11.61 3.81 -4.87
C ILE A 392 -12.35 4.42 -6.06
N GLU A 393 -13.50 3.87 -6.41
CA GLU A 393 -14.29 4.25 -7.59
C GLU A 393 -15.54 5.06 -7.22
N ASN A 394 -16.07 4.88 -6.01
CA ASN A 394 -17.31 5.53 -5.58
C ASN A 394 -17.26 6.01 -4.12
N ILE A 395 -18.19 6.91 -3.77
CA ILE A 395 -18.28 7.55 -2.45
C ILE A 395 -18.52 6.51 -1.34
N HIS A 396 -19.31 5.46 -1.60
CA HIS A 396 -19.62 4.44 -0.60
C HIS A 396 -18.37 3.66 -0.16
N GLN A 397 -17.46 3.34 -1.09
CA GLN A 397 -16.15 2.76 -0.77
C GLN A 397 -15.30 3.71 0.07
N ALA A 398 -15.27 5.01 -0.27
CA ALA A 398 -14.53 6.00 0.49
C ALA A 398 -15.07 6.15 1.92
N GLU A 399 -16.39 6.23 2.09
CA GLU A 399 -17.05 6.28 3.40
C GLU A 399 -16.76 5.04 4.23
N THR A 400 -16.87 3.84 3.64
CA THR A 400 -16.56 2.58 4.33
C THR A 400 -15.12 2.54 4.82
N LEU A 401 -14.16 2.98 4.00
CA LEU A 401 -12.75 3.04 4.37
C LEU A 401 -12.50 4.09 5.47
N MET A 402 -13.14 5.25 5.38
CA MET A 402 -13.09 6.27 6.44
C MET A 402 -13.64 5.72 7.77
N ASP A 403 -14.76 5.01 7.75
CA ASP A 403 -15.37 4.41 8.94
C ASP A 403 -14.48 3.31 9.57
N TYR A 404 -13.62 2.69 8.78
CA TYR A 404 -12.63 1.73 9.27
C TYR A 404 -11.36 2.41 9.80
N GLY A 405 -11.21 3.71 9.60
CA GLY A 405 -10.05 4.49 10.05
C GLY A 405 -8.93 4.61 9.02
N VAL A 406 -9.20 4.35 7.74
CA VAL A 406 -8.24 4.59 6.65
C VAL A 406 -8.09 6.10 6.42
N GLN A 407 -6.84 6.58 6.40
CA GLN A 407 -6.52 7.99 6.31
C GLN A 407 -6.54 8.51 4.87
N CYS A 408 -5.89 7.76 3.98
CA CYS A 408 -5.62 8.18 2.63
C CYS A 408 -6.17 7.18 1.62
N GLY A 409 -6.40 7.62 0.39
CA GLY A 409 -6.72 6.72 -0.70
C GLY A 409 -6.56 7.32 -2.09
N SER A 410 -6.61 6.45 -3.08
CA SER A 410 -6.44 6.77 -4.49
C SER A 410 -7.40 5.95 -5.35
N GLY A 411 -7.81 6.50 -6.49
CA GLY A 411 -8.73 5.84 -7.41
C GLY A 411 -9.49 6.81 -8.31
N THR A 412 -10.28 6.24 -9.22
CA THR A 412 -11.00 6.98 -10.27
C THR A 412 -12.01 7.99 -9.71
N LEU A 413 -12.51 7.79 -8.48
CA LEU A 413 -13.33 8.77 -7.76
C LEU A 413 -12.65 10.13 -7.64
N TYR A 414 -11.34 10.14 -7.39
CA TYR A 414 -10.54 11.35 -7.19
C TYR A 414 -9.87 11.83 -8.49
N GLY A 415 -9.78 10.95 -9.48
CA GLY A 415 -9.31 11.23 -10.83
C GLY A 415 -8.26 10.23 -11.29
N ASN A 416 -8.16 10.06 -12.61
CA ASN A 416 -7.16 9.19 -13.23
C ASN A 416 -5.74 9.77 -13.13
N ALA A 417 -4.74 8.94 -13.43
CA ALA A 417 -3.37 9.39 -13.64
C ALA A 417 -3.32 10.39 -14.81
N VAL A 418 -2.71 11.56 -14.58
CA VAL A 418 -2.70 12.68 -15.53
C VAL A 418 -1.29 13.24 -15.72
N THR A 419 -1.11 14.10 -16.72
CA THR A 419 0.16 14.80 -16.91
C THR A 419 0.45 15.76 -15.76
N GLU A 420 1.72 16.14 -15.58
CA GLU A 420 2.13 17.13 -14.56
C GLU A 420 1.33 18.45 -14.66
N SER A 421 1.13 18.97 -15.86
CA SER A 421 0.39 20.21 -16.10
C SER A 421 -1.09 20.11 -15.68
N GLU A 422 -1.72 18.97 -15.99
CA GLU A 422 -3.11 18.72 -15.61
C GLU A 422 -3.24 18.51 -14.10
N PHE A 423 -2.29 17.79 -13.50
CA PHE A 423 -2.24 17.58 -12.05
C PHE A 423 -2.17 18.92 -11.31
N ILE A 424 -1.26 19.82 -11.74
CA ILE A 424 -1.12 21.14 -11.14
C ILE A 424 -2.42 21.94 -11.27
N SER A 425 -2.99 22.00 -12.47
CA SER A 425 -4.23 22.74 -12.74
C SER A 425 -5.38 22.28 -11.84
N LYS A 426 -5.53 20.96 -11.69
CA LYS A 426 -6.65 20.33 -10.97
C LYS A 426 -6.51 20.42 -9.46
N TYR A 427 -5.29 20.33 -8.91
CA TYR A 427 -5.09 20.10 -7.47
C TYR A 427 -4.38 21.21 -6.69
N GLN A 428 -3.92 22.28 -7.34
CA GLN A 428 -3.15 23.37 -6.70
C GLN A 428 -3.78 24.00 -5.44
N ASN A 429 -5.12 23.98 -5.31
CA ASN A 429 -5.83 24.62 -4.21
C ASN A 429 -6.08 23.69 -3.01
N ASN A 430 -5.90 22.38 -3.19
CA ASN A 430 -6.25 21.35 -2.22
C ASN A 430 -5.01 20.56 -1.80
N LEU A 431 -3.87 21.22 -1.63
CA LEU A 431 -2.63 20.55 -1.24
C LEU A 431 -2.57 20.39 0.28
N PHE A 432 -2.43 19.15 0.75
CA PHE A 432 -2.33 18.84 2.19
C PHE A 432 -1.20 19.63 2.86
N CYS A 433 -0.03 19.72 2.23
CA CYS A 433 1.11 20.44 2.79
C CYS A 433 0.83 21.93 3.04
N ILE A 434 -0.07 22.56 2.27
CA ILE A 434 -0.46 23.96 2.43
C ILE A 434 -1.59 24.08 3.45
N GLN A 435 -2.65 23.28 3.31
CA GLN A 435 -3.79 23.29 4.23
C GLN A 435 -3.35 22.97 5.65
N LYS A 436 -2.37 22.07 5.80
CA LYS A 436 -1.78 21.71 7.08
C LYS A 436 -1.16 22.92 7.82
N THR A 437 -0.58 23.87 7.08
CA THR A 437 0.14 25.01 7.69
C THR A 437 -0.77 26.16 8.15
N ASN A 438 -1.99 26.27 7.62
CA ASN A 438 -2.93 27.31 8.02
C ASN A 438 -3.83 26.80 9.16
N PRO A 439 -3.83 27.43 10.35
CA PRO A 439 -4.70 26.99 11.42
C PRO A 439 -6.17 27.32 11.15
N VAL A 440 -7.07 26.49 11.69
CA VAL A 440 -8.48 26.86 11.85
C VAL A 440 -8.60 27.74 13.10
N SER A 441 -8.72 29.05 12.90
CA SER A 441 -8.71 30.04 13.99
C SER A 441 -10.11 30.59 14.30
N PHE A 442 -10.57 30.42 15.53
CA PHE A 442 -11.78 31.01 16.09
C PHE A 442 -11.42 32.22 16.95
N LEU A 443 -11.64 33.40 16.38
CA LEU A 443 -11.31 34.69 17.03
C LEU A 443 -12.45 35.23 17.91
N PHE A 444 -13.64 34.62 17.85
CA PHE A 444 -14.83 34.94 18.64
C PHE A 444 -15.33 36.39 18.55
N HIS A 445 -15.20 37.04 17.38
CA HIS A 445 -15.72 38.38 17.13
C HIS A 445 -17.27 38.41 17.03
N ASN A 446 -17.94 38.25 18.16
CA ASN A 446 -19.41 38.18 18.28
C ASN A 446 -20.06 37.07 17.44
N ASN A 447 -19.31 36.01 17.14
CA ASN A 447 -19.80 34.85 16.41
C ASN A 447 -18.91 33.62 16.71
N LEU A 448 -19.40 32.45 16.30
CA LEU A 448 -18.70 31.16 16.41
C LEU A 448 -18.18 30.63 15.07
N TYR A 449 -17.96 31.51 14.09
CA TYR A 449 -17.29 31.12 12.85
C TYR A 449 -15.78 31.17 13.01
N ASP A 450 -15.09 30.27 12.32
CA ASP A 450 -13.66 30.42 12.12
C ASP A 450 -13.37 31.63 11.22
N GLN A 451 -12.11 32.07 11.20
CA GLN A 451 -11.67 33.24 10.46
C GLN A 451 -11.95 33.15 8.94
N SER A 452 -11.93 31.95 8.37
CA SER A 452 -12.25 31.72 6.95
C SER A 452 -13.75 31.59 6.67
N ARG A 453 -14.59 31.54 7.71
CA ARG A 453 -16.04 31.27 7.66
C ARG A 453 -16.40 29.91 7.04
N LYS A 454 -15.49 28.95 7.05
CA LYS A 454 -15.69 27.58 6.57
C LYS A 454 -16.42 26.72 7.61
N TYR A 455 -16.15 26.93 8.88
CA TYR A 455 -16.67 26.16 10.01
C TYR A 455 -17.46 27.05 10.95
N ALA A 456 -18.58 26.53 11.44
CA ALA A 456 -19.48 27.23 12.35
C ALA A 456 -19.72 26.39 13.60
N GLY A 457 -19.42 26.95 14.76
CA GLY A 457 -19.78 26.36 16.04
C GLY A 457 -21.24 26.63 16.41
N CYS A 458 -21.78 25.81 17.30
CA CYS A 458 -23.12 25.95 17.86
C CYS A 458 -23.05 26.03 19.39
N PHE A 459 -23.84 26.90 20.02
CA PHE A 459 -23.90 27.03 21.47
C PHE A 459 -25.16 26.37 22.02
N SER A 460 -25.02 25.55 23.07
CA SER A 460 -26.13 24.97 23.82
C SER A 460 -26.33 25.73 25.12
N GLY A 461 -27.23 26.71 25.13
CA GLY A 461 -27.57 27.54 26.29
C GLY A 461 -28.49 28.70 25.90
N ASP A 462 -28.88 29.52 26.87
CA ASP A 462 -29.88 30.57 26.63
C ASP A 462 -29.31 31.76 25.85
N ASN A 463 -28.11 32.25 26.22
CA ASN A 463 -27.43 33.34 25.52
C ASN A 463 -25.91 33.26 25.70
N LEU A 464 -25.18 33.15 24.58
CA LEU A 464 -23.72 33.26 24.57
C LEU A 464 -23.32 34.74 24.54
N THR A 465 -22.45 35.15 25.45
CA THR A 465 -21.92 36.51 25.50
C THR A 465 -20.45 36.55 25.13
N TYR A 466 -20.02 37.70 24.60
CA TYR A 466 -18.66 37.93 24.13
C TYR A 466 -18.08 39.14 24.84
N THR A 467 -16.78 39.14 25.06
CA THR A 467 -16.04 40.26 25.66
C THR A 467 -14.66 40.38 25.02
N THR A 468 -13.97 41.48 25.30
CA THR A 468 -12.56 41.64 24.93
C THR A 468 -11.72 40.55 25.60
N GLY A 469 -10.88 39.86 24.84
CA GLY A 469 -10.08 38.75 25.34
C GLY A 469 -8.67 39.14 25.73
N ILE A 470 -7.73 38.24 25.40
CA ILE A 470 -6.31 38.41 25.74
C ILE A 470 -5.70 39.66 25.10
N THR A 471 -6.20 40.05 23.92
CA THR A 471 -5.87 41.28 23.21
C THR A 471 -7.15 41.89 22.63
N HIS A 472 -7.10 43.13 22.12
CA HIS A 472 -8.26 43.75 21.47
C HIS A 472 -8.72 43.00 20.20
N ASP A 473 -7.77 42.43 19.46
CA ASP A 473 -8.04 41.71 18.21
C ASP A 473 -8.49 40.25 18.46
N LEU A 474 -8.48 39.80 19.71
CA LEU A 474 -8.88 38.46 20.12
C LEU A 474 -10.02 38.58 21.14
N HIS A 475 -11.25 38.45 20.66
CA HIS A 475 -12.42 38.39 21.53
C HIS A 475 -12.46 37.06 22.30
N SER A 476 -13.26 37.03 23.36
CA SER A 476 -13.51 35.83 24.15
C SER A 476 -14.98 35.51 24.21
N ILE A 477 -15.28 34.21 24.21
CA ILE A 477 -16.56 33.72 24.69
C ILE A 477 -16.56 33.72 26.22
N VAL A 478 -17.69 34.09 26.81
CA VAL A 478 -17.92 34.03 28.25
C VAL A 478 -18.81 32.83 28.54
N LEU A 479 -18.25 31.84 29.23
CA LEU A 479 -18.94 30.62 29.61
C LEU A 479 -19.42 30.76 31.07
N PRO A 480 -20.74 30.69 31.32
CA PRO A 480 -21.31 30.90 32.66
C PRO A 480 -21.19 29.67 33.59
N GLY A 481 -20.64 28.55 33.11
CA GLY A 481 -20.68 27.27 33.80
C GLY A 481 -22.08 26.65 33.79
N GLY A 482 -22.29 25.58 34.56
CA GLY A 482 -23.59 24.94 34.71
C GLY A 482 -23.51 23.43 34.91
N ASP A 483 -24.67 22.77 34.86
CA ASP A 483 -24.76 21.31 34.88
C ASP A 483 -24.17 20.68 33.60
N ILE A 484 -23.98 19.36 33.63
CA ILE A 484 -23.42 18.57 32.52
C ILE A 484 -24.15 18.90 31.20
N GLY A 485 -23.37 19.22 30.16
CA GLY A 485 -23.88 19.52 28.81
C GLY A 485 -24.58 20.88 28.64
N LYS A 486 -24.60 21.75 29.65
CA LYS A 486 -25.19 23.09 29.58
C LYS A 486 -24.14 24.16 29.33
N ASN A 487 -24.50 25.19 28.57
CA ASN A 487 -23.65 26.35 28.28
C ASN A 487 -22.30 25.99 27.65
N ILE A 488 -22.30 25.01 26.74
CA ILE A 488 -21.12 24.55 26.01
C ILE A 488 -21.21 24.91 24.52
N VAL A 489 -20.06 25.03 23.86
CA VAL A 489 -19.97 25.22 22.40
C VAL A 489 -19.56 23.91 21.74
N PHE A 490 -20.27 23.54 20.68
CA PHE A 490 -19.97 22.44 19.78
C PHE A 490 -19.24 22.96 18.56
N LEU A 491 -18.11 22.36 18.21
CA LEU A 491 -17.45 22.59 16.93
C LEU A 491 -17.66 21.37 16.00
N PRO A 492 -17.74 21.58 14.68
CA PRO A 492 -17.84 20.48 13.75
C PRO A 492 -16.55 19.65 13.75
N LYS A 493 -16.66 18.33 13.72
CA LYS A 493 -15.51 17.39 13.71
C LYS A 493 -14.46 17.67 12.62
N SER A 494 -14.88 18.27 11.50
CA SER A 494 -14.01 18.67 10.39
C SER A 494 -13.02 19.81 10.73
N VAL A 495 -13.13 20.41 11.92
CA VAL A 495 -12.12 21.35 12.45
C VAL A 495 -10.81 20.66 12.79
N LEU A 496 -10.81 19.36 13.08
CA LEU A 496 -9.59 18.60 13.39
C LEU A 496 -9.55 17.29 12.58
N PRO A 497 -9.40 17.37 11.25
CA PRO A 497 -9.46 16.18 10.39
C PRO A 497 -8.14 15.39 10.38
N TYR A 498 -7.05 15.97 10.87
CA TYR A 498 -5.72 15.37 10.81
C TYR A 498 -5.29 14.80 12.16
N GLU A 499 -4.53 13.71 12.10
CA GLU A 499 -4.13 12.95 13.30
C GLU A 499 -3.06 13.66 14.14
N SER A 500 -2.09 14.30 13.49
CA SER A 500 -1.13 15.14 14.20
C SER A 500 -1.65 16.57 14.28
N TYR A 501 -1.53 17.18 15.45
CA TYR A 501 -2.07 18.51 15.67
C TYR A 501 -1.30 19.29 16.75
N THR A 502 -1.46 20.60 16.69
CA THR A 502 -1.25 21.52 17.82
C THR A 502 -2.54 22.30 18.02
N ILE A 503 -3.10 22.26 19.22
CA ILE A 503 -4.26 23.07 19.59
C ILE A 503 -3.77 24.17 20.51
N SER A 504 -3.99 25.42 20.12
CA SER A 504 -3.61 26.62 20.86
C SER A 504 -4.86 27.33 21.33
N LEU A 505 -4.93 27.70 22.61
CA LEU A 505 -6.02 28.50 23.14
C LEU A 505 -5.59 29.29 24.37
N TRP A 506 -6.32 30.36 24.65
CA TRP A 506 -6.24 31.09 25.90
C TRP A 506 -7.42 30.77 26.79
N ILE A 507 -7.14 30.50 28.07
CA ILE A 507 -8.16 30.25 29.08
C ILE A 507 -7.98 31.23 30.25
N LYS A 508 -9.11 31.66 30.82
CA LYS A 508 -9.17 32.44 32.06
C LYS A 508 -10.33 31.93 32.92
N PRO A 509 -10.08 30.97 33.82
CA PRO A 509 -11.09 30.54 34.78
C PRO A 509 -11.49 31.71 35.69
N VAL A 510 -12.77 31.86 36.03
CA VAL A 510 -13.19 32.90 37.02
C VAL A 510 -13.06 32.41 38.46
N GLU A 511 -13.08 31.10 38.67
CA GLU A 511 -12.92 30.48 39.98
C GLU A 511 -12.25 29.11 39.83
N SER A 512 -11.76 28.57 40.96
CA SER A 512 -11.17 27.24 41.01
C SER A 512 -12.26 26.19 40.88
N GLN A 513 -12.32 25.52 39.72
CA GLN A 513 -13.36 24.55 39.38
C GLN A 513 -12.73 23.18 39.13
N PRO A 514 -12.89 22.22 40.06
CA PRO A 514 -12.32 20.89 39.88
C PRO A 514 -13.03 20.15 38.74
N TRP A 515 -12.24 19.46 37.92
CA TRP A 515 -12.66 18.55 36.86
C TRP A 515 -13.46 19.15 35.70
N THR A 516 -13.66 20.46 35.65
CA THR A 516 -14.30 21.09 34.47
C THR A 516 -13.36 21.09 33.28
N SER A 517 -13.86 20.76 32.08
CA SER A 517 -13.07 20.77 30.85
C SER A 517 -13.18 22.10 30.09
N ALA A 518 -12.05 22.68 29.71
CA ALA A 518 -12.04 23.85 28.82
C ALA A 518 -12.20 23.45 27.34
N LEU A 519 -11.62 22.31 26.97
CA LEU A 519 -11.73 21.70 25.64
C LEU A 519 -11.78 20.19 25.80
N TYR A 520 -12.77 19.55 25.18
CA TYR A 520 -12.98 18.11 25.19
C TYR A 520 -13.17 17.62 23.75
N ILE A 521 -12.43 16.60 23.34
CA ILE A 521 -12.56 16.01 22.01
C ILE A 521 -12.82 14.52 22.17
N ILE A 522 -13.92 14.07 21.59
CA ILE A 522 -14.31 12.66 21.52
C ILE A 522 -13.84 12.10 20.19
N TYR A 523 -13.24 10.93 20.26
CA TYR A 523 -12.83 10.10 19.15
C TYR A 523 -13.61 8.78 19.22
N GLN A 524 -13.61 8.01 18.13
CA GLN A 524 -14.29 6.72 18.11
C GLN A 524 -13.80 5.74 19.19
N ASP A 525 -12.50 5.78 19.51
CA ASP A 525 -11.83 4.86 20.44
C ASP A 525 -11.33 5.55 21.72
N GLY A 526 -11.87 6.73 22.08
CA GLY A 526 -11.48 7.41 23.32
C GLY A 526 -11.69 8.92 23.29
N PHE A 527 -10.98 9.65 24.15
CA PHE A 527 -11.11 11.10 24.23
C PHE A 527 -9.83 11.80 24.69
N MET A 528 -9.79 13.11 24.47
CA MET A 528 -8.82 14.01 25.10
C MET A 528 -9.51 15.17 25.80
N SER A 529 -8.90 15.68 26.87
CA SER A 529 -9.45 16.78 27.67
C SER A 529 -8.36 17.71 28.19
N LEU A 530 -8.65 19.02 28.15
CA LEU A 530 -7.86 20.07 28.79
C LEU A 530 -8.59 20.54 30.04
N ILE A 531 -8.11 20.07 31.20
CA ILE A 531 -8.73 20.28 32.50
C ILE A 531 -7.94 21.36 33.26
N PRO A 532 -8.49 22.58 33.46
CA PRO A 532 -7.77 23.67 34.11
C PRO A 532 -7.36 23.40 35.56
N ASN A 533 -8.14 22.57 36.27
CA ASN A 533 -7.89 22.13 37.63
C ASN A 533 -8.50 20.74 37.88
N ASN A 534 -7.72 19.76 38.31
CA ASN A 534 -8.18 18.41 38.68
C ASN A 534 -8.67 18.27 40.15
N GLY A 535 -8.81 19.38 40.88
CA GLY A 535 -9.11 19.38 42.32
C GLY A 535 -7.90 19.27 43.24
N HIS A 536 -6.71 19.05 42.68
CA HIS A 536 -5.42 19.08 43.40
C HIS A 536 -4.56 20.28 43.00
N SER A 537 -5.18 21.31 42.41
CA SER A 537 -4.49 22.52 41.92
C SER A 537 -3.49 22.25 40.79
N GLU A 538 -3.80 21.28 39.95
CA GLU A 538 -3.02 20.91 38.77
C GLU A 538 -3.85 21.03 37.49
N PHE A 539 -3.23 21.54 36.43
CA PHE A 539 -3.77 21.46 35.09
C PHE A 539 -3.46 20.07 34.53
N VAL A 540 -4.42 19.46 33.86
CA VAL A 540 -4.26 18.12 33.27
C VAL A 540 -4.62 18.19 31.80
N PHE A 541 -3.65 17.85 30.94
CA PHE A 541 -3.93 17.42 29.59
C PHE A 541 -4.05 15.89 29.60
N ARG A 542 -5.28 15.41 29.46
CA ARG A 542 -5.65 14.00 29.54
C ARG A 542 -5.93 13.43 28.17
N ILE A 543 -5.43 12.22 27.92
CA ILE A 543 -5.77 11.41 26.76
C ILE A 543 -6.12 10.02 27.27
N LYS A 544 -7.26 9.49 26.83
CA LYS A 544 -7.78 8.16 27.19
C LYS A 544 -8.08 7.38 25.93
N ASP A 545 -7.57 6.15 25.88
CA ASP A 545 -7.93 5.16 24.87
C ASP A 545 -8.86 4.13 25.51
N ASP A 546 -10.07 3.98 24.98
CA ASP A 546 -11.09 3.10 25.54
C ASP A 546 -10.76 1.61 25.33
N ARG A 547 -9.89 1.31 24.38
CA ARG A 547 -9.35 -0.05 24.15
C ARG A 547 -8.40 -0.47 25.27
N ALA A 548 -7.78 0.50 25.95
CA ALA A 548 -6.90 0.29 27.10
C ALA A 548 -7.57 0.76 28.40
N ALA A 549 -8.42 -0.07 29.00
CA ALA A 549 -9.28 0.28 30.13
C ALA A 549 -8.57 0.98 31.30
N ASN A 550 -7.32 0.60 31.61
CA ASN A 550 -6.60 1.05 32.81
C ASN A 550 -5.48 2.08 32.53
N GLU A 551 -5.32 2.55 31.30
CA GLU A 551 -4.24 3.47 30.94
C GLU A 551 -4.75 4.89 30.75
N TRP A 552 -4.08 5.83 31.41
CA TRP A 552 -4.28 7.28 31.28
C TRP A 552 -2.98 7.90 30.82
N TYR A 553 -3.05 8.74 29.79
CA TYR A 553 -1.89 9.40 29.19
C TYR A 553 -1.87 10.87 29.62
N ASP A 554 -1.88 11.10 30.92
CA ASP A 554 -1.95 12.44 31.50
C ASP A 554 -0.59 13.17 31.43
N ILE A 555 -0.63 14.43 31.01
CA ILE A 555 0.43 15.41 31.21
C ILE A 555 -0.08 16.41 32.24
N ILE A 556 0.54 16.43 33.41
CA ILE A 556 0.11 17.22 34.56
C ILE A 556 1.10 18.36 34.78
N CYS A 557 0.59 19.57 35.04
CA CYS A 557 1.40 20.71 35.42
C CYS A 557 0.65 21.61 36.41
N ARG A 558 1.21 22.78 36.74
CA ARG A 558 0.54 23.79 37.57
C ARG A 558 -0.83 24.17 36.99
N GLN A 559 -1.81 24.42 37.86
CA GLN A 559 -3.14 24.88 37.44
C GLN A 559 -3.12 26.21 36.67
N ALA A 560 -4.17 26.42 35.87
CA ALA A 560 -4.53 27.75 35.42
C ALA A 560 -5.13 28.55 36.60
N LEU A 561 -4.52 29.67 36.93
CA LEU A 561 -4.96 30.48 38.08
C LEU A 561 -6.28 31.21 37.77
N PRO A 562 -7.22 31.26 38.74
CA PRO A 562 -8.43 32.07 38.61
C PRO A 562 -8.09 33.54 38.30
N ASP A 563 -8.88 34.16 37.44
CA ASP A 563 -8.74 35.54 36.97
C ASP A 563 -7.40 35.89 36.27
N HIS A 564 -6.61 34.88 35.89
CA HIS A 564 -5.40 35.05 35.11
C HIS A 564 -5.48 34.32 33.76
N TRP A 565 -5.01 34.99 32.71
CA TRP A 565 -4.88 34.39 31.39
C TRP A 565 -3.74 33.37 31.35
N SER A 566 -4.04 32.20 30.81
CA SER A 566 -3.09 31.12 30.55
C SER A 566 -3.16 30.71 29.09
N HIS A 567 -2.03 30.75 28.39
CA HIS A 567 -1.92 30.23 27.03
C HIS A 567 -1.54 28.76 27.10
N ILE A 568 -2.37 27.92 26.50
CA ILE A 568 -2.20 26.48 26.46
C ILE A 568 -1.94 26.07 25.02
N CYS A 569 -0.86 25.32 24.78
CA CYS A 569 -0.69 24.57 23.54
C CYS A 569 -0.57 23.07 23.83
N ALA A 570 -1.56 22.31 23.37
CA ALA A 570 -1.58 20.86 23.44
C ALA A 570 -1.17 20.27 22.09
N ILE A 571 -0.16 19.42 22.09
CA ILE A 571 0.41 18.85 20.86
C ILE A 571 0.24 17.35 20.89
N TYR A 572 -0.07 16.77 19.73
CA TYR A 572 0.04 15.34 19.49
C TYR A 572 0.71 15.07 18.15
N HIS A 573 1.71 14.19 18.17
CA HIS A 573 2.42 13.72 16.97
C HIS A 573 2.10 12.24 16.75
N SER A 574 1.20 11.95 15.82
CA SER A 574 0.66 10.61 15.59
C SER A 574 1.72 9.57 15.21
N PHE A 575 2.71 9.97 14.42
CA PHE A 575 3.77 9.07 13.97
C PHE A 575 4.77 8.67 15.07
N THR A 576 5.10 9.59 15.98
CA THR A 576 6.05 9.31 17.07
C THR A 576 5.34 8.86 18.35
N GLY A 577 4.01 8.97 18.41
CA GLY A 577 3.23 8.72 19.62
C GLY A 577 3.58 9.68 20.76
N VAL A 578 4.06 10.89 20.45
CA VAL A 578 4.49 11.86 21.46
C VAL A 578 3.46 12.97 21.59
N SER A 579 3.00 13.19 22.81
CA SER A 579 2.21 14.36 23.19
C SER A 579 3.02 15.32 24.05
N LYS A 580 2.79 16.63 23.89
CA LYS A 580 3.46 17.67 24.67
C LYS A 580 2.45 18.74 25.09
N LEU A 581 2.69 19.31 26.27
CA LEU A 581 1.92 20.43 26.78
C LEU A 581 2.84 21.63 26.97
N TYR A 582 2.41 22.77 26.46
CA TYR A 582 3.07 24.05 26.66
C TYR A 582 2.15 25.00 27.40
N PHE A 583 2.74 25.77 28.30
CA PHE A 583 2.08 26.78 29.10
C PHE A 583 2.82 28.10 28.92
N ASN A 584 2.14 29.14 28.43
CA ASN A 584 2.72 30.46 28.18
C ASN A 584 4.04 30.39 27.35
N GLY A 585 4.02 29.61 26.27
CA GLY A 585 5.17 29.45 25.38
C GLY A 585 6.30 28.54 25.90
N ILE A 586 6.14 27.88 27.05
CA ILE A 586 7.15 27.01 27.66
C ILE A 586 6.63 25.58 27.77
N MET A 587 7.43 24.58 27.38
CA MET A 587 7.07 23.17 27.54
C MET A 587 7.04 22.81 29.03
N VAL A 588 5.88 22.37 29.51
CA VAL A 588 5.67 21.98 30.91
C VAL A 588 5.63 20.48 31.11
N GLY A 589 5.41 19.71 30.04
CA GLY A 589 5.46 18.26 30.09
C GLY A 589 5.36 17.60 28.72
N SER A 590 5.72 16.32 28.69
CA SER A 590 5.64 15.45 27.52
C SER A 590 5.30 14.03 27.93
N ARG A 591 4.60 13.31 27.05
CA ARG A 591 4.26 11.90 27.21
C ARG A 591 4.58 11.16 25.91
N GLU A 592 5.28 10.05 26.02
CA GLU A 592 5.55 9.14 24.90
C GLU A 592 4.59 7.95 24.93
N GLY A 593 4.51 7.20 23.83
CA GLY A 593 3.63 6.04 23.70
C GLY A 593 2.14 6.39 23.73
N VAL A 594 1.78 7.64 23.46
CA VAL A 594 0.40 8.10 23.45
C VAL A 594 -0.34 7.52 22.24
N PRO A 595 -1.47 6.83 22.44
CA PRO A 595 -2.20 6.17 21.38
C PRO A 595 -2.77 7.18 20.39
N ASN A 596 -2.86 6.77 19.13
CA ASN A 596 -3.41 7.58 18.06
C ASN A 596 -4.92 7.42 18.01
N LEU A 597 -5.63 8.29 18.73
CA LEU A 597 -7.09 8.33 18.72
C LEU A 597 -7.58 8.80 17.34
N LYS A 598 -8.26 7.91 16.62
CA LYS A 598 -8.73 8.15 15.24
C LYS A 598 -10.15 8.68 15.24
N LEU A 599 -10.52 9.37 14.17
CA LEU A 599 -11.89 9.79 13.85
C LEU A 599 -12.55 10.60 14.97
N VAL A 600 -12.41 11.93 14.88
CA VAL A 600 -13.12 12.85 15.77
C VAL A 600 -14.63 12.70 15.57
N GLU A 601 -15.36 12.45 16.65
CA GLU A 601 -16.81 12.42 16.67
C GLU A 601 -17.37 13.79 17.05
N ASN A 602 -16.86 14.36 18.15
CA ASN A 602 -17.35 15.61 18.72
C ASN A 602 -16.21 16.45 19.31
N ILE A 603 -16.37 17.78 19.23
CA ILE A 603 -15.47 18.75 19.87
C ILE A 603 -16.33 19.69 20.72
N TYR A 604 -16.10 19.71 22.03
CA TYR A 604 -16.77 20.59 22.98
C TYR A 604 -15.79 21.61 23.55
N ILE A 605 -16.26 22.85 23.67
CA ILE A 605 -15.59 23.92 24.39
C ILE A 605 -16.44 24.26 25.60
N GLY A 606 -15.80 24.34 26.77
CA GLY A 606 -16.46 24.76 28.01
C GLY A 606 -17.17 23.66 28.79
N GLY A 607 -16.96 22.38 28.46
CA GLY A 607 -17.48 21.26 29.24
C GLY A 607 -17.18 19.90 28.61
N ASP A 608 -17.74 18.85 29.20
CA ASP A 608 -17.68 17.47 28.73
C ASP A 608 -18.99 16.71 29.06
N GLU A 609 -19.02 15.41 28.83
CA GLU A 609 -20.19 14.55 29.02
C GLU A 609 -20.40 14.06 30.47
N TYR A 610 -19.45 14.34 31.37
CA TYR A 610 -19.38 13.73 32.69
C TYR A 610 -19.37 14.75 33.84
N GLN A 611 -18.87 15.96 33.60
CA GLN A 611 -18.62 16.98 34.60
C GLN A 611 -19.41 18.26 34.34
N SER A 612 -19.56 19.06 35.38
CA SER A 612 -20.12 20.40 35.27
C SER A 612 -19.36 21.25 34.25
N SER A 613 -20.08 22.15 33.59
CA SER A 613 -19.50 23.01 32.56
C SER A 613 -18.55 24.04 33.16
N PHE A 614 -17.48 24.31 32.41
CA PHE A 614 -16.46 25.29 32.75
C PHE A 614 -17.04 26.71 32.77
N LYS A 615 -16.73 27.44 33.83
CA LYS A 615 -17.05 28.86 34.00
C LYS A 615 -15.78 29.69 33.81
N GLY A 616 -15.77 30.54 32.80
CA GLY A 616 -14.56 31.27 32.45
C GLY A 616 -14.62 31.92 31.09
N LEU A 617 -13.46 32.37 30.64
CA LEU A 617 -13.29 32.93 29.30
C LEU A 617 -12.36 32.04 28.49
N ILE A 618 -12.68 31.90 27.20
CA ILE A 618 -11.83 31.24 26.21
C ILE A 618 -11.64 32.19 25.03
N SER A 619 -10.38 32.36 24.60
CA SER A 619 -9.98 33.30 23.54
C SER A 619 -8.96 32.66 22.59
N GLY A 620 -8.93 33.13 21.34
CA GLY A 620 -7.91 32.77 20.35
C GLY A 620 -7.71 31.26 20.20
N LEU A 621 -8.80 30.53 19.96
CA LEU A 621 -8.74 29.08 19.77
C LEU A 621 -8.30 28.76 18.35
N GLU A 622 -7.19 28.05 18.20
CA GLU A 622 -6.58 27.71 16.93
C GLU A 622 -6.24 26.23 16.85
N PHE A 623 -6.61 25.60 15.75
CA PHE A 623 -6.25 24.21 15.44
C PHE A 623 -5.23 24.18 14.31
N TYR A 624 -3.99 23.87 14.64
CA TYR A 624 -2.92 23.60 13.68
C TYR A 624 -2.91 22.11 13.37
N HIS A 625 -2.84 21.75 12.09
CA HIS A 625 -2.91 20.36 11.63
C HIS A 625 -1.54 19.67 11.59
N TYR A 626 -0.60 20.17 12.38
CA TYR A 626 0.76 19.67 12.50
C TYR A 626 1.29 19.87 13.90
N PRO A 627 2.26 19.05 14.33
CA PRO A 627 2.92 19.25 15.61
C PRO A 627 3.93 20.38 15.46
N MET A 628 3.62 21.55 16.03
CA MET A 628 4.52 22.70 16.04
C MET A 628 5.80 22.41 16.85
N THR A 629 6.92 23.01 16.44
CA THR A 629 8.18 22.96 17.18
C THR A 629 8.13 23.85 18.42
N ALA A 630 9.07 23.65 19.35
CA ALA A 630 9.19 24.51 20.54
C ALA A 630 9.41 25.99 20.16
N ASP A 631 10.22 26.25 19.14
CA ASP A 631 10.51 27.60 18.66
C ASP A 631 9.25 28.25 18.06
N GLN A 632 8.49 27.52 17.23
CA GLN A 632 7.24 28.02 16.67
C GLN A 632 6.21 28.39 17.75
N ILE A 633 6.12 27.61 18.83
CA ILE A 633 5.21 27.88 19.95
C ILE A 633 5.69 29.07 20.76
N HIS A 634 7.00 29.17 20.99
CA HIS A 634 7.59 30.31 21.66
C HIS A 634 7.34 31.60 20.87
N GLU A 635 7.57 31.57 19.55
CA GLU A 635 7.30 32.69 18.64
C GLU A 635 5.81 33.06 18.61
N LEU A 636 4.91 32.07 18.57
CA LEU A 636 3.46 32.29 18.66
C LEU A 636 3.11 33.03 19.95
N TYR A 637 3.62 32.58 21.10
CA TYR A 637 3.37 33.24 22.38
C TYR A 637 3.93 34.67 22.43
N VAL A 638 5.17 34.85 21.99
CA VAL A 638 5.83 36.17 21.90
C VAL A 638 5.07 37.11 20.95
N SER A 639 4.43 36.59 19.90
CA SER A 639 3.61 37.39 18.99
C SER A 639 2.42 38.06 19.69
N PHE A 640 1.78 37.38 20.67
CA PHE A 640 0.73 37.96 21.49
C PHE A 640 1.27 39.03 22.43
N GLN A 641 2.43 38.79 23.06
CA GLN A 641 3.06 39.75 23.99
C GLN A 641 3.45 41.08 23.31
N LYS A 642 3.75 41.05 22.01
CA LYS A 642 4.05 42.25 21.22
C LYS A 642 2.83 43.14 20.95
N GLN A 643 1.61 42.65 21.18
CA GLN A 643 0.41 43.44 20.97
C GLN A 643 0.22 44.45 22.13
N PRO A 644 -0.01 45.75 21.84
CA PRO A 644 -0.14 46.77 22.89
C PRO A 644 -1.29 46.54 23.89
N SER A 645 -2.31 45.79 23.49
CA SER A 645 -3.50 45.49 24.28
C SER A 645 -3.40 44.16 25.05
N PHE A 646 -2.22 43.53 25.09
CA PHE A 646 -2.00 42.25 25.73
C PHE A 646 -2.27 42.29 27.24
N GLN A 647 -3.14 41.40 27.72
CA GLN A 647 -3.57 41.31 29.11
C GLN A 647 -2.99 40.09 29.86
N GLY A 648 -2.06 39.35 29.24
CA GLY A 648 -1.45 38.15 29.80
C GLY A 648 -0.22 38.43 30.65
N SER A 649 0.37 37.37 31.21
CA SER A 649 1.63 37.48 31.97
C SER A 649 2.85 37.60 31.04
N GLU A 650 3.97 38.15 31.54
CA GLU A 650 5.24 38.22 30.81
C GLU A 650 6.01 36.87 30.76
N GLY A 651 5.34 35.74 31.02
CA GLY A 651 5.89 34.39 30.77
C GLY A 651 6.69 33.73 31.90
N LYS A 652 6.73 34.29 33.12
CA LYS A 652 7.49 33.72 34.27
C LYS A 652 6.72 33.58 35.59
N LYS A 653 5.42 33.30 35.56
CA LYS A 653 4.69 32.88 36.76
C LYS A 653 3.85 31.66 36.52
#